data_AF-A0A094DVH7-F1
#
_entry.id   AF-A0A094DVH7-F1
#
_cell.length_a   1.000
_cell.length_b   1.000
_cell.length_c   1.000
_cell.angle_alpha   90.00
_cell.angle_beta   90.00
_cell.angle_gamma   90.00
#
_symmetry.space_group_name_H-M   'P 1'
#
loop_
_entity.id
_entity.type
_entity.pdbx_description
1 polymer ?
#
loop_
_entity_poly.entity_id
_entity_poly.type
_entity_poly.pdbx_seq_one_letter_code
_entity_poly.pdbx_strand_id
1 'polypeptide(L)'
;MVSFKIAYAKYGVLISLCASTVAIPFYSGNSSFPEDISRRAANYYLRIMPLGASITKGQGVPGADNNGYRKFLRDQLRFDGWQVNMVGSQPGGTMQDNDSEGYPGAIIAEVAGHAEFALSTFKPNAVLINAGTNDATKDHDVSTAGDRMKDMIMNCFIKVPSTVVILSTLLPNSIAPGKVAEINDQYRNIAAKFRNDGFHIILAEMDDGFISINEIFDKTHPNPSGYQKMAAVWHHAINQADKKGWLVQPSSDVTFQDGTYGKTCPKVLGSGSADPRSGMQILTANSGLIYNDGNYVHRSTAMGVIHSHVGKEAISNTDFFLAQLVSLQKVGRGGERDDIVYVDGSALKITMFINQGDGTFGPEVKIDVHDSCPVAGVRWGDVNNDGLDDFICIGEAGNMYVSINQGGNPPTFKSLGGIYKSSPEGYTRDYVRLGDIDGDGRLDYCVVNNSNDVWCWRNGGLSDKAEYWQNLGKVFTGSKYVDGQKGRFVDINGDGRSDWLLVNKYGQVVTYINQRGDGDGLVPKWLEAVVTHAGMGKGVLRDENILFGQVYGERADYVFVEQPYEPFTMFKDLKCWKNDGGGGKHQKGDGAHWGDMDGNGNDDYVWISPDGKVAIFRNLHQPPDTSKFKTGGGWDAAHVNLETGYDRRALHIGDWDGDGKADIIAVEKGSGAVTVWKTSYAGNKFSFAKQVIPNSGKCNQGWGVGLFDIGVIFADLTGNGRVDYLCMKPDGTTEAWLNDDGSDLRSVGQIKFSEKFDRANHRFADVNGDGRADFLWVDKFNGDTKVWENLGELPNGERVGGSSFRWSLKGTVYKGSSRGSNMHFPNIGGVGRADIVDVNPTTAKGFIWFNSCPGGGDDGEGPVPDPMLPAYNPSGPIDPTDPDDKVNANKFCSKNEGSWSPELWNELQVGTWLDQRTRWYSGRPEGWPRPKTNSWDAGVPRVISNFRLLTEDEFFNWLPSCLSILETCIILAVHLKENCETDWERAYSLFAMANFARFIQRFVK
;
A
#
# COMPACT_ATOMS: atom_id res chain seq x y z
N MET A 1 -49.22 -3.68 2.33
CA MET A 1 -50.47 -3.28 1.64
C MET A 1 -50.82 -1.87 2.06
N VAL A 2 -51.37 -1.09 1.12
CA VAL A 2 -51.87 0.30 1.23
C VAL A 2 -50.78 1.38 1.21
N SER A 3 -50.81 2.45 0.41
CA SER A 3 -51.24 2.77 -0.96
C SER A 3 -50.72 4.18 -1.24
N PHE A 4 -50.09 4.42 -2.39
CA PHE A 4 -49.74 5.75 -2.90
C PHE A 4 -50.99 6.46 -3.47
N LYS A 5 -51.12 7.80 -3.31
CA LYS A 5 -51.48 8.80 -4.35
C LYS A 5 -51.61 10.26 -3.85
N ILE A 6 -50.80 11.13 -4.48
CA ILE A 6 -51.07 12.46 -5.08
C ILE A 6 -51.56 13.65 -4.20
N ALA A 7 -50.79 14.75 -4.26
CA ALA A 7 -51.31 16.12 -4.42
C ALA A 7 -50.29 17.05 -5.09
N TYR A 8 -50.69 17.67 -6.21
CA TYR A 8 -50.03 18.77 -6.92
C TYR A 8 -50.30 20.11 -6.21
N ALA A 9 -49.36 21.06 -6.24
CA ALA A 9 -49.66 22.47 -6.04
C ALA A 9 -48.82 23.37 -6.96
N LYS A 10 -49.53 24.16 -7.76
CA LYS A 10 -49.07 25.25 -8.64
C LYS A 10 -48.87 26.54 -7.84
N TYR A 11 -47.86 27.34 -8.16
CA TYR A 11 -47.85 28.83 -8.15
C TYR A 11 -46.71 29.24 -9.10
N GLY A 12 -46.80 30.20 -10.02
CA GLY A 12 -47.60 31.41 -10.08
C GLY A 12 -46.63 32.57 -10.37
N VAL A 13 -46.42 32.86 -11.66
CA VAL A 13 -45.47 33.85 -12.19
C VAL A 13 -45.98 35.28 -11.92
N LEU A 14 -45.09 36.16 -11.45
CA LEU A 14 -45.28 37.62 -11.46
C LEU A 14 -43.99 38.30 -11.93
N ILE A 15 -44.15 39.09 -12.99
CA ILE A 15 -43.15 39.86 -13.71
C ILE A 15 -43.03 41.24 -13.05
N SER A 16 -41.80 41.76 -12.91
CA SER A 16 -41.56 43.21 -12.85
C SER A 16 -40.25 43.56 -13.56
N LEU A 17 -40.38 44.48 -14.53
CA LEU A 17 -39.30 45.09 -15.29
C LEU A 17 -38.44 46.03 -14.42
N CYS A 18 -37.16 46.14 -14.76
CA CYS A 18 -36.52 47.44 -15.03
C CYS A 18 -35.25 47.26 -15.87
N ALA A 19 -35.10 48.18 -16.83
CA ALA A 19 -34.15 48.14 -17.93
C ALA A 19 -32.79 48.77 -17.59
N SER A 20 -31.74 48.32 -18.26
CA SER A 20 -30.64 49.19 -18.67
C SER A 20 -30.04 48.70 -19.99
N THR A 21 -29.93 49.68 -20.89
CA THR A 21 -29.56 49.64 -22.29
C THR A 21 -28.09 49.35 -22.54
N VAL A 22 -27.78 48.46 -23.49
CA VAL A 22 -26.54 48.56 -24.30
C VAL A 22 -26.91 48.31 -25.76
N ALA A 23 -26.46 49.22 -26.61
CA ALA A 23 -26.76 49.29 -28.03
C ALA A 23 -26.20 48.11 -28.82
N ILE A 24 -27.00 47.61 -29.76
CA ILE A 24 -26.60 46.68 -30.81
C ILE A 24 -26.03 47.52 -31.97
N PRO A 25 -24.82 47.25 -32.48
CA PRO A 25 -24.51 47.57 -33.86
C PRO A 25 -25.10 46.47 -34.74
N PHE A 26 -25.97 46.87 -35.66
CA PHE A 26 -26.40 46.05 -36.79
C PHE A 26 -25.17 45.49 -37.52
N TYR A 27 -25.01 44.17 -37.48
CA TYR A 27 -24.41 43.41 -38.57
C TYR A 27 -25.40 42.30 -38.96
N SER A 28 -26.20 42.60 -39.98
CA SER A 28 -26.83 41.56 -40.79
C SER A 28 -25.72 40.81 -41.55
N GLY A 29 -25.21 39.76 -40.95
CA GLY A 29 -24.38 38.77 -41.62
C GLY A 29 -24.97 37.40 -41.32
N ASN A 30 -25.46 36.72 -42.36
CA ASN A 30 -25.72 35.29 -42.32
C ASN A 30 -24.43 34.59 -41.87
N SER A 31 -24.33 34.22 -40.59
CA SER A 31 -23.40 33.19 -40.13
C SER A 31 -24.23 32.01 -39.70
N SER A 32 -24.42 31.07 -40.62
CA SER A 32 -24.66 29.68 -40.27
C SER A 32 -23.52 29.25 -39.38
N PHE A 33 -23.72 29.26 -38.05
CA PHE A 33 -22.86 28.51 -37.15
C PHE A 33 -22.97 27.04 -37.58
N PRO A 34 -21.86 26.37 -37.92
CA PRO A 34 -21.94 24.98 -38.38
C PRO A 34 -22.48 24.10 -37.25
N GLU A 35 -23.46 23.26 -37.58
CA GLU A 35 -24.02 22.22 -36.69
C GLU A 35 -22.92 21.42 -35.97
N ASP A 36 -21.73 21.31 -36.58
CA ASP A 36 -20.54 20.60 -36.09
C ASP A 36 -20.02 21.12 -34.73
N ILE A 37 -20.07 22.44 -34.46
CA ILE A 37 -19.62 23.00 -33.17
C ILE A 37 -20.63 22.68 -32.05
N SER A 38 -21.93 22.69 -32.37
CA SER A 38 -22.98 22.34 -31.40
C SER A 38 -22.99 20.84 -31.04
N ARG A 39 -22.49 19.98 -31.94
CA ARG A 39 -22.39 18.54 -31.74
C ARG A 39 -21.19 18.16 -30.84
N ARG A 40 -20.07 18.90 -30.97
CA ARG A 40 -18.84 18.69 -30.19
C ARG A 40 -18.90 19.27 -28.78
N ALA A 41 -19.74 20.29 -28.58
CA ALA A 41 -20.18 20.74 -27.25
C ALA A 41 -21.24 19.80 -26.63
N ALA A 42 -21.09 18.48 -26.78
CA ALA A 42 -22.00 17.52 -26.19
C ALA A 42 -21.91 17.60 -24.64
N ASN A 43 -23.01 17.25 -23.94
CA ASN A 43 -23.10 17.28 -22.48
C ASN A 43 -22.24 16.20 -21.75
N TYR A 44 -21.17 15.70 -22.37
CA TYR A 44 -20.35 14.63 -21.82
C TYR A 44 -18.87 14.79 -22.16
N TYR A 45 -18.03 14.20 -21.31
CA TYR A 45 -16.57 14.21 -21.47
C TYR A 45 -16.11 13.19 -22.52
N LEU A 46 -15.18 13.61 -23.37
CA LEU A 46 -14.32 12.72 -24.11
C LEU A 46 -13.28 12.15 -23.13
N ARG A 47 -13.59 10.97 -22.59
CA ARG A 47 -12.78 10.23 -21.63
C ARG A 47 -11.78 9.35 -22.39
N ILE A 48 -10.60 9.91 -22.60
CA ILE A 48 -9.54 9.33 -23.44
C ILE A 48 -8.57 8.55 -22.56
N MET A 49 -8.28 7.30 -22.93
CA MET A 49 -7.17 6.54 -22.35
C MET A 49 -6.00 6.47 -23.33
N PRO A 50 -4.93 7.25 -23.12
CA PRO A 50 -3.65 7.04 -23.81
C PRO A 50 -3.02 5.73 -23.32
N LEU A 51 -2.95 4.69 -24.14
CA LEU A 51 -2.47 3.36 -23.78
C LEU A 51 -1.20 3.01 -24.58
N GLY A 52 -0.11 2.67 -23.89
CA GLY A 52 1.13 2.30 -24.57
C GLY A 52 2.37 2.25 -23.68
N ALA A 53 3.52 2.56 -24.28
CA ALA A 53 4.82 2.53 -23.59
C ALA A 53 5.39 3.94 -23.35
N SER A 54 6.71 4.12 -23.50
CA SER A 54 7.42 5.37 -23.22
C SER A 54 6.99 6.55 -24.09
N ILE A 55 6.64 6.30 -25.35
CA ILE A 55 6.11 7.33 -26.28
C ILE A 55 4.76 7.86 -25.75
N THR A 56 3.89 6.96 -25.28
CA THR A 56 2.60 7.34 -24.66
C THR A 56 2.80 8.05 -23.32
N LYS A 57 3.77 7.61 -22.52
CA LYS A 57 4.15 8.29 -21.26
C LYS A 57 4.64 9.72 -21.52
N GLY A 58 5.18 9.99 -22.71
CA GLY A 58 5.63 11.31 -23.15
C GLY A 58 7.13 11.53 -22.99
N GLN A 59 7.93 10.47 -22.89
CA GLN A 59 9.38 10.55 -22.75
C GLN A 59 9.98 11.40 -23.88
N GLY A 60 10.58 12.53 -23.52
CA GLY A 60 11.13 13.50 -24.46
C GLY A 60 12.64 13.66 -24.37
N VAL A 61 13.16 14.65 -25.09
CA VAL A 61 14.56 15.08 -24.95
C VAL A 61 14.88 15.45 -23.50
N PRO A 62 16.13 15.29 -23.02
CA PRO A 62 16.50 15.70 -21.67
C PRO A 62 16.08 17.15 -21.37
N GLY A 63 15.38 17.36 -20.25
CA GLY A 63 14.83 18.67 -19.86
C GLY A 63 13.46 19.01 -20.46
N ALA A 64 12.85 18.12 -21.24
CA ALA A 64 11.47 18.27 -21.71
C ALA A 64 10.46 18.18 -20.55
N ASP A 65 9.27 18.69 -20.81
CA ASP A 65 8.13 18.66 -19.90
C ASP A 65 7.50 17.27 -19.72
N ASN A 66 7.94 16.29 -20.51
CA ASN A 66 7.46 14.90 -20.56
C ASN A 66 5.95 14.76 -20.81
N ASN A 67 5.31 15.75 -21.42
CA ASN A 67 3.88 15.69 -21.78
C ASN A 67 3.62 14.86 -23.05
N GLY A 68 4.63 14.75 -23.93
CA GLY A 68 4.50 14.05 -25.21
C GLY A 68 3.41 14.64 -26.11
N TYR A 69 2.72 13.77 -26.86
CA TYR A 69 1.60 14.20 -27.74
C TYR A 69 0.36 14.61 -26.95
N ARG A 70 0.23 14.19 -25.69
CA ARG A 70 -1.00 14.28 -24.90
C ARG A 70 -1.43 15.73 -24.69
N LYS A 71 -0.50 16.62 -24.35
CA LYS A 71 -0.80 18.06 -24.18
C LYS A 71 -1.31 18.69 -25.48
N PHE A 72 -0.57 18.51 -26.57
CA PHE A 72 -0.96 19.03 -27.88
C PHE A 72 -2.32 18.52 -28.36
N LEU A 73 -2.59 17.22 -28.16
CA LEU A 73 -3.86 16.61 -28.55
C LEU A 73 -5.02 17.16 -27.70
N ARG A 74 -4.83 17.23 -26.38
CA ARG A 74 -5.85 17.75 -25.46
C ARG A 74 -6.20 19.20 -25.76
N ASP A 75 -5.18 20.04 -25.91
CA ASP A 75 -5.38 21.46 -26.23
C ASP A 75 -6.18 21.63 -27.52
N GLN A 76 -5.89 20.81 -28.54
CA GLN A 76 -6.61 20.88 -29.82
C GLN A 76 -8.06 20.43 -29.67
N LEU A 77 -8.33 19.34 -28.96
CA LEU A 77 -9.70 18.85 -28.75
C LEU A 77 -10.53 19.85 -27.94
N ARG A 78 -9.93 20.53 -26.96
CA ARG A 78 -10.57 21.59 -26.19
C ARG A 78 -10.81 22.85 -27.02
N PHE A 79 -9.85 23.23 -27.87
CA PHE A 79 -10.02 24.30 -28.84
C PHE A 79 -11.19 24.00 -29.80
N ASP A 80 -11.35 22.73 -30.20
CA ASP A 80 -12.47 22.24 -31.02
C ASP A 80 -13.82 22.17 -30.27
N GLY A 81 -13.83 22.43 -28.95
CA GLY A 81 -15.04 22.51 -28.12
C GLY A 81 -15.37 21.27 -27.27
N TRP A 82 -14.52 20.24 -27.26
CA TRP A 82 -14.73 19.07 -26.41
C TRP A 82 -14.40 19.36 -24.94
N GLN A 83 -15.23 18.81 -24.04
CA GLN A 83 -14.78 18.52 -22.67
C GLN A 83 -13.89 17.28 -22.73
N VAL A 84 -12.66 17.34 -22.21
CA VAL A 84 -11.68 16.25 -22.34
C VAL A 84 -11.22 15.84 -20.95
N ASN A 85 -11.24 14.53 -20.70
CA ASN A 85 -10.67 13.90 -19.52
C ASN A 85 -9.67 12.82 -19.97
N MET A 86 -8.37 12.99 -19.70
CA MET A 86 -7.43 11.89 -19.83
C MET A 86 -7.53 10.97 -18.62
N VAL A 87 -7.54 9.66 -18.85
CA VAL A 87 -7.66 8.68 -17.77
C VAL A 87 -6.58 7.61 -17.84
N GLY A 88 -6.16 7.17 -16.66
CA GLY A 88 -5.20 6.09 -16.48
C GLY A 88 -4.47 6.18 -15.14
N SER A 89 -3.75 5.12 -14.80
CA SER A 89 -3.03 4.94 -13.54
C SER A 89 -1.60 5.50 -13.53
N GLN A 90 -1.15 6.05 -14.67
CA GLN A 90 0.24 6.44 -14.93
C GLN A 90 0.37 7.95 -15.22
N PRO A 91 0.14 8.85 -14.25
CA PRO A 91 0.33 10.28 -14.46
C PRO A 91 1.77 10.58 -14.87
N GLY A 92 1.97 11.51 -15.82
CA GLY A 92 3.31 11.85 -16.30
C GLY A 92 3.37 13.15 -17.10
N GLY A 93 4.41 13.93 -16.88
CA GLY A 93 4.58 15.26 -17.48
C GLY A 93 4.00 16.38 -16.62
N THR A 94 4.15 17.62 -17.07
CA THR A 94 3.77 18.84 -16.33
C THR A 94 2.34 19.34 -16.61
N MET A 95 1.62 18.77 -17.57
CA MET A 95 0.22 19.13 -17.81
C MET A 95 -0.65 18.76 -16.60
N GLN A 96 -1.77 19.47 -16.36
CA GLN A 96 -2.55 19.20 -15.15
C GLN A 96 -3.34 17.89 -15.27
N ASP A 97 -4.04 17.69 -16.40
CA ASP A 97 -4.68 16.42 -16.76
C ASP A 97 -3.66 15.48 -17.41
N ASN A 98 -2.70 15.00 -16.62
CA ASN A 98 -1.55 14.22 -17.10
C ASN A 98 -1.72 12.70 -16.97
N ASP A 99 -2.94 12.22 -16.78
CA ASP A 99 -3.23 10.80 -16.66
C ASP A 99 -2.99 10.05 -17.98
N SER A 100 -2.51 8.81 -17.86
CA SER A 100 -2.28 7.91 -18.99
C SER A 100 -2.11 6.47 -18.53
N GLU A 101 -2.02 5.54 -19.47
CA GLU A 101 -1.53 4.18 -19.28
C GLU A 101 -0.26 3.96 -20.13
N GLY A 102 0.73 4.85 -19.95
CA GLY A 102 2.05 4.78 -20.57
C GLY A 102 3.08 4.08 -19.68
N TYR A 103 3.62 2.95 -20.12
CA TYR A 103 4.57 2.11 -19.38
C TYR A 103 5.93 2.02 -20.10
N PRO A 104 6.91 2.88 -19.78
CA PRO A 104 8.23 2.87 -20.42
C PRO A 104 8.86 1.47 -20.46
N GLY A 105 9.35 1.07 -21.63
CA GLY A 105 9.99 -0.24 -21.83
C GLY A 105 9.07 -1.45 -21.98
N ALA A 106 7.76 -1.30 -21.77
CA ALA A 106 6.81 -2.41 -21.84
C ALA A 106 6.57 -2.92 -23.27
N ILE A 107 6.52 -4.25 -23.44
CA ILE A 107 6.10 -4.90 -24.70
C ILE A 107 4.56 -5.01 -24.77
N ILE A 108 4.00 -5.36 -25.94
CA ILE A 108 2.53 -5.45 -26.15
C ILE A 108 1.84 -6.29 -25.06
N ALA A 109 2.41 -7.43 -24.68
CA ALA A 109 1.83 -8.32 -23.67
C ALA A 109 1.74 -7.69 -22.27
N GLU A 110 2.75 -6.90 -21.88
CA GLU A 110 2.78 -6.21 -20.59
C GLU A 110 1.79 -5.04 -20.59
N VAL A 111 1.75 -4.26 -21.68
CA VAL A 111 0.74 -3.19 -21.86
C VAL A 111 -0.68 -3.76 -21.81
N ALA A 112 -0.93 -4.93 -22.42
CA ALA A 112 -2.22 -5.60 -22.36
C ALA A 112 -2.61 -6.02 -20.93
N GLY A 113 -1.65 -6.53 -20.14
CA GLY A 113 -1.88 -6.86 -18.74
C GLY A 113 -2.25 -5.64 -17.89
N HIS A 114 -1.63 -4.49 -18.16
CA HIS A 114 -2.00 -3.23 -17.52
C HIS A 114 -3.39 -2.73 -17.96
N ALA A 115 -3.68 -2.80 -19.26
CA ALA A 115 -4.95 -2.38 -19.84
C ALA A 115 -6.15 -3.13 -19.22
N GLU A 116 -5.99 -4.42 -18.89
CA GLU A 116 -7.08 -5.21 -18.31
C GLU A 116 -7.68 -4.58 -17.03
N PHE A 117 -6.81 -4.07 -16.16
CA PHE A 117 -7.21 -3.36 -14.95
C PHE A 117 -7.71 -1.96 -15.28
N ALA A 118 -6.94 -1.20 -16.06
CA ALA A 118 -7.24 0.18 -16.42
C ALA A 118 -8.62 0.34 -17.07
N LEU A 119 -8.96 -0.52 -18.03
CA LEU A 119 -10.25 -0.49 -18.73
C LEU A 119 -11.43 -0.71 -17.79
N SER A 120 -11.26 -1.59 -16.80
CA SER A 120 -12.30 -1.89 -15.80
C SER A 120 -12.51 -0.73 -14.82
N THR A 121 -11.44 0.00 -14.50
CA THR A 121 -11.43 1.12 -13.55
C THR A 121 -11.91 2.42 -14.19
N PHE A 122 -11.37 2.76 -15.37
CA PHE A 122 -11.55 4.08 -15.98
C PHE A 122 -12.66 4.13 -17.04
N LYS A 123 -12.99 2.98 -17.65
CA LYS A 123 -14.06 2.83 -18.66
C LYS A 123 -14.07 3.96 -19.72
N PRO A 124 -12.96 4.17 -20.46
CA PRO A 124 -12.84 5.25 -21.45
C PRO A 124 -13.80 5.06 -22.63
N ASN A 125 -14.31 6.16 -23.19
CA ASN A 125 -15.07 6.12 -24.46
C ASN A 125 -14.18 6.24 -25.70
N ALA A 126 -12.89 6.57 -25.52
CA ALA A 126 -11.87 6.46 -26.56
C ALA A 126 -10.56 5.89 -26.00
N VAL A 127 -9.97 4.88 -26.65
CA VAL A 127 -8.67 4.31 -26.29
C VAL A 127 -7.67 4.57 -27.41
N LEU A 128 -6.55 5.24 -27.12
CA LEU A 128 -5.49 5.53 -28.09
C LEU A 128 -4.33 4.56 -27.86
N ILE A 129 -4.10 3.64 -28.80
CA ILE A 129 -3.12 2.57 -28.62
C ILE A 129 -1.85 2.85 -29.44
N ASN A 130 -0.72 3.00 -28.74
CA ASN A 130 0.63 3.00 -29.33
C ASN A 130 1.55 2.05 -28.54
N ALA A 131 1.64 0.79 -28.98
CA ALA A 131 2.46 -0.25 -28.35
C ALA A 131 3.04 -1.18 -29.41
N GLY A 132 4.27 -1.66 -29.21
CA GLY A 132 4.96 -2.56 -30.15
C GLY A 132 6.41 -2.16 -30.48
N THR A 133 6.80 -0.90 -30.23
CA THR A 133 8.19 -0.46 -30.48
C THR A 133 9.21 -1.24 -29.65
N ASN A 134 8.88 -1.61 -28.42
CA ASN A 134 9.75 -2.46 -27.59
C ASN A 134 9.84 -3.88 -28.12
N ASP A 135 8.76 -4.44 -28.68
CA ASP A 135 8.76 -5.75 -29.34
C ASP A 135 9.68 -5.74 -30.57
N ALA A 136 9.59 -4.70 -31.41
CA ALA A 136 10.46 -4.52 -32.56
C ALA A 136 11.94 -4.40 -32.18
N THR A 137 12.25 -3.53 -31.22
CA THR A 137 13.64 -3.22 -30.82
C THR A 137 14.30 -4.34 -30.02
N LYS A 138 13.52 -5.15 -29.29
CA LYS A 138 14.01 -6.32 -28.53
C LYS A 138 13.94 -7.64 -29.31
N ASP A 139 13.42 -7.63 -30.54
CA ASP A 139 13.16 -8.85 -31.33
C ASP A 139 12.24 -9.86 -30.64
N HIS A 140 11.21 -9.36 -29.97
CA HIS A 140 10.32 -10.19 -29.16
C HIS A 140 9.03 -10.50 -29.93
N ASP A 141 8.92 -11.72 -30.44
CA ASP A 141 7.71 -12.27 -31.06
C ASP A 141 7.06 -11.33 -32.10
N VAL A 142 7.90 -10.70 -32.93
CA VAL A 142 7.50 -9.70 -33.95
C VAL A 142 6.46 -10.26 -34.91
N SER A 143 6.61 -11.52 -35.33
CA SER A 143 5.71 -12.20 -36.27
C SER A 143 4.31 -12.47 -35.72
N THR A 144 4.11 -12.33 -34.40
CA THR A 144 2.81 -12.52 -33.71
C THR A 144 2.38 -11.27 -32.95
N ALA A 145 3.04 -10.13 -33.17
CA ALA A 145 2.68 -8.85 -32.54
C ALA A 145 1.21 -8.47 -32.82
N GLY A 146 0.74 -8.75 -34.03
CA GLY A 146 -0.64 -8.57 -34.43
C GLY A 146 -1.63 -9.38 -33.60
N ASP A 147 -1.38 -10.67 -33.35
CA ASP A 147 -2.28 -11.50 -32.56
C ASP A 147 -2.41 -10.97 -31.12
N ARG A 148 -1.30 -10.58 -30.51
CA ARG A 148 -1.30 -9.99 -29.16
C ARG A 148 -2.00 -8.62 -29.12
N MET A 149 -1.81 -7.80 -30.16
CA MET A 149 -2.51 -6.52 -30.30
C MET A 149 -4.02 -6.73 -30.47
N LYS A 150 -4.42 -7.71 -31.28
CA LYS A 150 -5.82 -8.10 -31.46
C LYS A 150 -6.46 -8.50 -30.14
N ASP A 151 -5.78 -9.29 -29.32
CA ASP A 151 -6.30 -9.70 -28.01
C ASP A 151 -6.49 -8.49 -27.07
N MET A 152 -5.55 -7.54 -27.07
CA MET A 152 -5.69 -6.28 -26.32
C MET A 152 -6.87 -5.43 -26.81
N ILE A 153 -7.06 -5.32 -28.14
CA ILE A 153 -8.20 -4.60 -28.75
C ILE A 153 -9.53 -5.28 -28.39
N MET A 154 -9.60 -6.62 -28.46
CA MET A 154 -10.78 -7.36 -28.02
C MET A 154 -11.09 -7.08 -26.56
N ASN A 155 -10.08 -7.02 -25.69
CA ASN A 155 -10.28 -6.73 -24.27
C ASN A 155 -10.87 -5.33 -24.06
N CYS A 156 -10.47 -4.33 -24.86
CA CYS A 156 -11.08 -3.00 -24.85
C CYS A 156 -12.60 -3.09 -25.06
N PHE A 157 -13.04 -3.82 -26.10
CA PHE A 157 -14.46 -3.99 -26.40
C PHE A 157 -15.20 -4.90 -25.40
N ILE A 158 -14.53 -5.87 -24.79
CA ILE A 158 -15.14 -6.74 -23.76
C ILE A 158 -15.39 -5.95 -22.48
N LYS A 159 -14.42 -5.15 -22.03
CA LYS A 159 -14.51 -4.40 -20.78
C LYS A 159 -15.34 -3.13 -20.94
N VAL A 160 -15.27 -2.49 -22.10
CA VAL A 160 -15.99 -1.24 -22.40
C VAL A 160 -16.63 -1.33 -23.80
N PRO A 161 -17.79 -2.00 -23.93
CA PRO A 161 -18.41 -2.27 -25.24
C PRO A 161 -18.74 -1.03 -26.10
N SER A 162 -18.90 0.13 -25.47
CA SER A 162 -19.20 1.40 -26.14
C SER A 162 -17.96 2.20 -26.55
N THR A 163 -16.74 1.72 -26.25
CA THR A 163 -15.51 2.47 -26.53
C THR A 163 -15.17 2.47 -28.01
N VAL A 164 -14.51 3.54 -28.47
CA VAL A 164 -13.83 3.57 -29.78
C VAL A 164 -12.36 3.29 -29.57
N VAL A 165 -11.82 2.33 -30.30
CA VAL A 165 -10.38 2.05 -30.31
C VAL A 165 -9.73 2.79 -31.47
N ILE A 166 -8.71 3.60 -31.18
CA ILE A 166 -7.88 4.21 -32.21
C ILE A 166 -6.50 3.56 -32.11
N LEU A 167 -6.20 2.70 -33.08
CA LEU A 167 -4.93 1.99 -33.16
C LEU A 167 -3.97 2.81 -34.00
N SER A 168 -2.79 3.16 -33.46
CA SER A 168 -1.72 3.73 -34.29
C SER A 168 -0.82 2.65 -34.88
N THR A 169 -0.32 2.89 -36.08
CA THR A 169 0.96 2.28 -36.49
C THR A 169 2.07 2.83 -35.60
N LEU A 170 3.15 2.06 -35.48
CA LEU A 170 4.37 2.48 -34.80
C LEU A 170 5.05 3.60 -35.60
N LEU A 171 5.69 4.52 -34.89
CA LEU A 171 6.45 5.60 -35.49
C LEU A 171 7.75 5.10 -36.15
N PRO A 172 8.33 5.88 -37.08
CA PRO A 172 9.65 5.58 -37.64
C PRO A 172 10.70 5.30 -36.55
N ASN A 173 11.52 4.29 -36.77
CA ASN A 173 12.51 3.85 -35.79
C ASN A 173 13.83 3.47 -36.48
N SER A 174 14.95 4.01 -35.98
CA SER A 174 16.29 3.72 -36.56
C SER A 174 16.99 2.53 -35.93
N ILE A 175 16.44 1.94 -34.85
CA ILE A 175 16.99 0.75 -34.20
C ILE A 175 16.55 -0.51 -34.95
N ALA A 176 15.25 -0.65 -35.25
CA ALA A 176 14.68 -1.83 -35.88
C ALA A 176 13.64 -1.51 -36.98
N PRO A 177 14.01 -0.74 -38.02
CA PRO A 177 13.05 -0.24 -39.02
C PRO A 177 12.27 -1.34 -39.75
N GLY A 178 12.92 -2.46 -40.11
CA GLY A 178 12.25 -3.57 -40.80
C GLY A 178 11.20 -4.28 -39.94
N LYS A 179 11.45 -4.41 -38.63
CA LYS A 179 10.50 -5.04 -37.69
C LYS A 179 9.34 -4.11 -37.36
N VAL A 180 9.62 -2.80 -37.30
CA VAL A 180 8.57 -1.78 -37.18
C VAL A 180 7.63 -1.84 -38.40
N ALA A 181 8.17 -1.92 -39.61
CA ALA A 181 7.37 -2.08 -40.82
C ALA A 181 6.53 -3.38 -40.78
N GLU A 182 7.13 -4.51 -40.39
CA GLU A 182 6.40 -5.79 -40.25
C GLU A 182 5.24 -5.71 -39.23
N ILE A 183 5.43 -5.02 -38.11
CA ILE A 183 4.37 -4.82 -37.12
C ILE A 183 3.30 -3.86 -37.64
N ASN A 184 3.69 -2.78 -38.33
CA ASN A 184 2.75 -1.83 -38.94
C ASN A 184 1.83 -2.50 -39.95
N ASP A 185 2.36 -3.42 -40.77
CA ASP A 185 1.56 -4.20 -41.72
C ASP A 185 0.55 -5.10 -40.99
N GLN A 186 0.95 -5.73 -39.88
CA GLN A 186 0.02 -6.48 -39.04
C GLN A 186 -1.09 -5.58 -38.45
N TYR A 187 -0.74 -4.38 -37.98
CA TYR A 187 -1.71 -3.44 -37.39
C TYR A 187 -2.71 -2.90 -38.41
N ARG A 188 -2.25 -2.57 -39.62
CA ARG A 188 -3.12 -2.20 -40.76
C ARG A 188 -4.13 -3.31 -41.06
N ASN A 189 -3.67 -4.56 -41.14
CA ASN A 189 -4.52 -5.73 -41.39
C ASN A 189 -5.54 -5.98 -40.27
N ILE A 190 -5.17 -5.74 -39.01
CA ILE A 190 -6.07 -5.91 -37.88
C ILE A 190 -7.14 -4.83 -37.85
N ALA A 191 -6.75 -3.56 -38.02
CA ALA A 191 -7.70 -2.45 -38.09
C ALA A 191 -8.71 -2.65 -39.24
N ALA A 192 -8.23 -3.11 -40.40
CA ALA A 192 -9.06 -3.52 -41.53
C ALA A 192 -10.13 -4.54 -41.14
N LYS A 193 -9.69 -5.62 -40.49
CA LYS A 193 -10.53 -6.75 -40.10
C LYS A 193 -11.60 -6.34 -39.10
N PHE A 194 -11.20 -5.69 -38.01
CA PHE A 194 -12.14 -5.22 -36.99
C PHE A 194 -13.18 -4.25 -37.56
N ARG A 195 -12.76 -3.36 -38.47
CA ARG A 195 -13.67 -2.43 -39.16
C ARG A 195 -14.68 -3.17 -40.04
N ASN A 196 -14.24 -4.19 -40.79
CA ASN A 196 -15.12 -5.04 -41.61
C ASN A 196 -16.07 -5.89 -40.75
N ASP A 197 -15.63 -6.30 -39.56
CA ASP A 197 -16.43 -7.04 -38.59
C ASP A 197 -17.40 -6.12 -37.80
N GLY A 198 -17.42 -4.81 -38.09
CA GLY A 198 -18.37 -3.85 -37.52
C GLY A 198 -17.96 -3.23 -36.18
N PHE A 199 -16.72 -3.46 -35.73
CA PHE A 199 -16.21 -2.84 -34.51
C PHE A 199 -15.84 -1.37 -34.74
N HIS A 200 -16.00 -0.54 -33.71
CA HIS A 200 -15.62 0.87 -33.73
C HIS A 200 -14.10 1.03 -33.57
N ILE A 201 -13.37 0.80 -34.65
CA ILE A 201 -11.93 0.98 -34.73
C ILE A 201 -11.54 1.98 -35.83
N ILE A 202 -10.55 2.83 -35.55
CA ILE A 202 -9.91 3.71 -36.53
C ILE A 202 -8.40 3.50 -36.51
N LEU A 203 -7.78 3.47 -37.69
CA LEU A 203 -6.33 3.44 -37.82
C LEU A 203 -5.79 4.88 -37.85
N ALA A 204 -4.89 5.19 -36.93
CA ALA A 204 -4.10 6.43 -36.92
C ALA A 204 -2.74 6.13 -37.55
N GLU A 205 -2.58 6.47 -38.83
CA GLU A 205 -1.36 6.14 -39.58
C GLU A 205 -0.22 7.11 -39.24
N MET A 206 0.75 6.62 -38.46
CA MET A 206 1.94 7.36 -38.05
C MET A 206 3.13 7.12 -39.00
N ASP A 207 3.02 6.15 -39.92
CA ASP A 207 4.07 5.66 -40.82
C ASP A 207 3.71 5.91 -42.30
N ASP A 208 3.10 7.08 -42.59
CA ASP A 208 2.81 7.56 -43.96
C ASP A 208 3.80 8.61 -44.47
N GLY A 209 4.86 8.88 -43.71
CA GLY A 209 5.88 9.88 -44.02
C GLY A 209 5.59 11.29 -43.50
N PHE A 210 4.43 11.54 -42.87
CA PHE A 210 4.15 12.84 -42.23
C PHE A 210 5.07 13.09 -41.02
N ILE A 211 5.30 12.05 -40.22
CA ILE A 211 6.33 12.01 -39.18
C ILE A 211 7.55 11.32 -39.81
N SER A 212 8.68 12.01 -39.89
CA SER A 212 9.90 11.44 -40.46
C SER A 212 10.89 11.06 -39.37
N ILE A 213 11.97 10.39 -39.75
CA ILE A 213 13.01 10.00 -38.82
C ILE A 213 13.75 11.21 -38.20
N ASN A 214 13.69 12.39 -38.81
CA ASN A 214 14.29 13.62 -38.27
C ASN A 214 13.55 14.11 -37.02
N GLU A 215 12.29 13.72 -36.86
CA GLU A 215 11.50 14.01 -35.67
C GLU A 215 11.72 13.01 -34.53
N ILE A 216 12.61 12.02 -34.71
CA ILE A 216 12.91 10.97 -33.72
C ILE A 216 14.32 11.20 -33.16
N PHE A 217 14.43 11.70 -31.93
CA PHE A 217 15.70 12.27 -31.43
C PHE A 217 16.71 11.22 -30.95
N ASP A 218 16.26 10.11 -30.36
CA ASP A 218 17.12 9.06 -29.80
C ASP A 218 16.97 7.72 -30.53
N LYS A 219 16.52 7.79 -31.80
CA LYS A 219 16.19 6.64 -32.68
C LYS A 219 14.86 5.95 -32.35
N THR A 220 14.18 6.31 -31.26
CA THR A 220 12.89 5.72 -30.86
C THR A 220 11.83 6.76 -30.49
N HIS A 221 12.19 7.77 -29.71
CA HIS A 221 11.26 8.73 -29.15
C HIS A 221 11.16 10.00 -30.00
N PRO A 222 9.93 10.53 -30.20
CA PRO A 222 9.74 11.80 -30.86
C PRO A 222 10.37 12.98 -30.10
N ASN A 223 10.86 13.97 -30.84
CA ASN A 223 11.14 15.31 -30.31
C ASN A 223 9.81 16.11 -30.19
N PRO A 224 9.81 17.33 -29.63
CA PRO A 224 8.57 18.11 -29.49
C PRO A 224 7.78 18.30 -30.79
N SER A 225 8.46 18.51 -31.92
CA SER A 225 7.81 18.63 -33.23
C SER A 225 7.18 17.30 -33.69
N GLY A 226 7.85 16.18 -33.44
CA GLY A 226 7.31 14.84 -33.70
C GLY A 226 6.06 14.54 -32.86
N TYR A 227 6.06 14.90 -31.57
CA TYR A 227 4.89 14.74 -30.71
C TYR A 227 3.71 15.64 -31.14
N GLN A 228 3.98 16.86 -31.61
CA GLN A 228 2.95 17.75 -32.15
C GLN A 228 2.33 17.18 -33.44
N LYS A 229 3.13 16.58 -34.33
CA LYS A 229 2.62 15.86 -35.51
C LYS A 229 1.83 14.61 -35.14
N MET A 230 2.31 13.84 -34.16
CA MET A 230 1.59 12.67 -33.65
C MET A 230 0.21 13.07 -33.10
N ALA A 231 0.12 14.20 -32.38
CA ALA A 231 -1.16 14.77 -31.94
C ALA A 231 -2.09 15.12 -33.12
N ALA A 232 -1.56 15.64 -34.24
CA ALA A 232 -2.36 15.94 -35.42
C ALA A 232 -2.97 14.67 -36.06
N VAL A 233 -2.21 13.57 -36.10
CA VAL A 233 -2.71 12.27 -36.59
C VAL A 233 -3.79 11.71 -35.65
N TRP A 234 -3.58 11.77 -34.34
CA TRP A 234 -4.59 11.36 -33.35
C TRP A 234 -5.88 12.18 -33.46
N HIS A 235 -5.76 13.50 -33.56
CA HIS A 235 -6.88 14.43 -33.71
C HIS A 235 -7.68 14.14 -34.98
N HIS A 236 -6.99 13.86 -36.10
CA HIS A 236 -7.65 13.44 -37.34
C HIS A 236 -8.47 12.16 -37.15
N ALA A 237 -7.91 11.14 -36.50
CA ALA A 237 -8.60 9.88 -36.24
C ALA A 237 -9.80 10.04 -35.29
N ILE A 238 -9.68 10.84 -34.23
CA ILE A 238 -10.80 11.15 -33.32
C ILE A 238 -11.92 11.85 -34.08
N ASN A 239 -11.59 12.82 -34.94
CA ASN A 239 -12.58 13.52 -35.78
C ASN A 239 -13.27 12.59 -36.78
N GLN A 240 -12.60 11.53 -37.26
CA GLN A 240 -13.27 10.50 -38.07
C GLN A 240 -14.30 9.70 -37.26
N ALA A 241 -13.98 9.36 -36.00
CA ALA A 241 -14.90 8.65 -35.11
C ALA A 241 -16.12 9.52 -34.76
N ASP A 242 -15.89 10.81 -34.48
CA ASP A 242 -16.94 11.79 -34.24
C ASP A 242 -17.89 11.95 -35.45
N LYS A 243 -17.33 12.13 -36.65
CA LYS A 243 -18.13 12.21 -37.89
C LYS A 243 -19.01 10.99 -38.12
N LYS A 244 -18.54 9.81 -37.72
CA LYS A 244 -19.30 8.54 -37.78
C LYS A 244 -20.32 8.39 -36.64
N GLY A 245 -20.31 9.28 -35.65
CA GLY A 245 -21.17 9.22 -34.48
C GLY A 245 -20.83 8.08 -33.51
N TRP A 246 -19.57 7.61 -33.53
CA TRP A 246 -19.13 6.48 -32.71
C TRP A 246 -18.76 6.88 -31.28
N LEU A 247 -18.39 8.15 -31.06
CA LEU A 247 -18.13 8.69 -29.73
C LEU A 247 -19.45 8.91 -29.00
N VAL A 248 -19.56 8.35 -27.79
CA VAL A 248 -20.77 8.40 -26.95
C VAL A 248 -20.39 8.71 -25.50
N GLN A 249 -21.38 9.10 -24.69
CA GLN A 249 -21.20 9.38 -23.27
C GLN A 249 -20.51 8.19 -22.56
N PRO A 250 -19.42 8.44 -21.80
CA PRO A 250 -18.73 7.38 -21.11
C PRO A 250 -19.58 6.83 -19.96
N SER A 251 -19.31 5.59 -19.55
CA SER A 251 -20.02 4.95 -18.44
C SER A 251 -19.87 5.75 -17.15
N SER A 252 -20.99 5.98 -16.46
CA SER A 252 -21.03 6.61 -15.13
C SER A 252 -20.70 5.63 -14.00
N ASP A 253 -20.57 4.33 -14.29
CA ASP A 253 -20.17 3.29 -13.34
C ASP A 253 -18.65 3.30 -13.10
N VAL A 254 -18.17 4.39 -12.52
CA VAL A 254 -16.77 4.63 -12.11
C VAL A 254 -16.74 5.31 -10.74
N THR A 255 -15.60 5.24 -10.04
CA THR A 255 -15.46 5.80 -8.68
C THR A 255 -14.91 7.23 -8.65
N PHE A 256 -14.81 7.88 -9.81
CA PHE A 256 -14.37 9.28 -9.95
C PHE A 256 -15.42 10.07 -10.75
N GLN A 257 -15.31 11.39 -10.73
CA GLN A 257 -16.21 12.29 -11.46
C GLN A 257 -15.41 13.08 -12.49
N ASP A 258 -15.69 12.89 -13.78
CA ASP A 258 -15.10 13.72 -14.85
C ASP A 258 -15.30 15.21 -14.55
N GLY A 259 -14.26 16.04 -14.69
CA GLY A 259 -14.33 17.47 -14.35
C GLY A 259 -13.76 17.84 -12.98
N THR A 260 -13.33 16.86 -12.19
CA THR A 260 -12.79 17.07 -10.84
C THR A 260 -11.26 17.04 -10.86
N TYR A 261 -10.64 18.21 -10.86
CA TYR A 261 -9.20 18.36 -10.70
C TYR A 261 -8.73 18.05 -9.28
N GLY A 262 -7.63 17.29 -9.16
CA GLY A 262 -6.85 17.21 -7.93
C GLY A 262 -6.04 15.92 -7.77
N LYS A 263 -4.86 16.01 -7.14
CA LYS A 263 -4.21 14.85 -6.49
C LYS A 263 -4.98 14.37 -5.25
N THR A 264 -6.03 15.12 -4.89
CA THR A 264 -6.85 14.89 -3.72
C THR A 264 -8.07 14.05 -4.05
N CYS A 265 -8.24 12.94 -3.34
CA CYS A 265 -9.53 12.24 -3.35
C CYS A 265 -9.76 11.47 -2.04
N PRO A 266 -11.02 11.18 -1.71
CA PRO A 266 -11.33 10.38 -0.53
C PRO A 266 -10.68 9.00 -0.59
N LYS A 267 -10.08 8.57 0.52
CA LYS A 267 -9.66 7.18 0.68
C LYS A 267 -10.89 6.28 0.79
N VAL A 268 -10.94 5.22 -0.02
CA VAL A 268 -12.02 4.22 0.02
C VAL A 268 -11.53 2.93 0.69
N LEU A 269 -12.36 2.36 1.58
CA LEU A 269 -12.04 1.10 2.25
C LEU A 269 -11.79 -0.02 1.23
N GLY A 270 -10.66 -0.71 1.37
CA GLY A 270 -10.25 -1.79 0.47
C GLY A 270 -9.60 -1.36 -0.85
N SER A 271 -9.59 -0.06 -1.19
CA SER A 271 -8.99 0.40 -2.47
C SER A 271 -7.50 0.06 -2.60
N GLY A 272 -6.76 0.03 -1.48
CA GLY A 272 -5.36 -0.38 -1.48
C GLY A 272 -5.18 -1.85 -1.80
N SER A 273 -6.05 -2.73 -1.28
CA SER A 273 -6.03 -4.15 -1.65
C SER A 273 -6.46 -4.42 -3.10
N ALA A 274 -7.22 -3.50 -3.70
CA ALA A 274 -7.64 -3.59 -5.10
C ALA A 274 -6.55 -3.12 -6.07
N ASP A 275 -5.54 -2.37 -5.62
CA ASP A 275 -4.40 -1.97 -6.45
C ASP A 275 -3.50 -3.21 -6.71
N PRO A 276 -3.24 -3.59 -7.97
CA PRO A 276 -2.51 -4.81 -8.31
C PRO A 276 -1.03 -4.77 -7.91
N ARG A 277 -0.50 -3.61 -7.52
CA ARG A 277 0.86 -3.46 -7.02
C ARG A 277 0.96 -3.70 -5.51
N SER A 278 -0.16 -3.72 -4.80
CA SER A 278 -0.21 -3.89 -3.35
C SER A 278 0.07 -5.33 -2.90
N GLY A 279 0.46 -5.49 -1.64
CA GLY A 279 1.00 -6.73 -1.09
C GLY A 279 2.44 -7.03 -1.52
N MET A 280 3.09 -6.11 -2.25
CA MET A 280 4.48 -6.25 -2.65
C MET A 280 5.40 -6.06 -1.45
N GLN A 281 6.39 -6.95 -1.30
CA GLN A 281 7.46 -6.75 -0.34
C GLN A 281 8.38 -5.62 -0.83
N ILE A 282 8.42 -4.51 -0.10
CA ILE A 282 9.29 -3.37 -0.39
C ILE A 282 10.57 -3.41 0.46
N LEU A 283 10.52 -3.87 1.72
CA LEU A 283 11.71 -3.98 2.57
C LEU A 283 12.18 -5.42 2.70
N THR A 284 13.47 -5.66 2.51
CA THR A 284 14.09 -7.00 2.70
C THR A 284 14.75 -7.16 4.06
N ALA A 285 15.16 -6.06 4.69
CA ALA A 285 15.86 -6.02 5.98
C ALA A 285 17.13 -6.92 6.07
N ASN A 286 17.84 -7.06 4.95
CA ASN A 286 19.07 -7.86 4.87
C ASN A 286 20.34 -7.08 5.28
N SER A 287 20.22 -5.78 5.56
CA SER A 287 21.36 -4.95 5.98
C SER A 287 21.76 -5.26 7.42
N GLY A 288 23.07 -5.33 7.68
CA GLY A 288 23.62 -5.42 9.04
C GLY A 288 23.36 -4.18 9.90
N LEU A 289 22.91 -3.07 9.28
CA LEU A 289 22.47 -1.87 9.99
C LEU A 289 21.12 -2.06 10.68
N ILE A 290 20.33 -3.08 10.32
CA ILE A 290 19.02 -3.38 10.90
C ILE A 290 19.16 -4.59 11.82
N TYR A 291 19.16 -4.35 13.13
CA TYR A 291 19.47 -5.38 14.13
C TYR A 291 18.50 -5.42 15.32
N ASN A 292 18.60 -6.50 16.08
CA ASN A 292 17.97 -6.69 17.38
C ASN A 292 19.05 -7.00 18.42
N ASP A 293 18.65 -7.22 19.67
CA ASP A 293 19.56 -7.58 20.77
C ASP A 293 19.74 -9.10 20.96
N GLY A 294 19.29 -9.91 19.99
CA GLY A 294 19.40 -11.37 20.00
C GLY A 294 18.34 -12.07 20.87
N ASN A 295 18.49 -13.37 21.08
CA ASN A 295 17.64 -14.13 22.01
C ASN A 295 18.07 -13.85 23.45
N TYR A 296 17.12 -13.94 24.39
CA TYR A 296 17.44 -13.81 25.81
C TYR A 296 18.42 -14.89 26.26
N VAL A 297 19.51 -14.46 26.89
CA VAL A 297 20.50 -15.30 27.55
C VAL A 297 20.57 -14.90 29.01
N HIS A 298 20.21 -15.85 29.88
CA HIS A 298 20.22 -15.60 31.32
C HIS A 298 21.62 -15.69 31.91
N ARG A 299 21.93 -14.74 32.81
CA ARG A 299 23.07 -14.77 33.72
C ARG A 299 22.64 -14.13 35.03
N SER A 300 23.23 -14.57 36.14
CA SER A 300 22.87 -14.03 37.45
C SER A 300 24.06 -13.94 38.40
N THR A 301 24.04 -12.95 39.28
CA THR A 301 24.97 -12.79 40.39
C THR A 301 24.26 -13.03 41.72
N ALA A 302 24.79 -13.92 42.56
CA ALA A 302 24.25 -14.15 43.90
C ALA A 302 24.55 -12.95 44.82
N MET A 303 23.50 -12.37 45.40
CA MET A 303 23.61 -11.19 46.27
C MET A 303 23.54 -11.55 47.77
N GLY A 304 23.22 -12.79 48.09
CA GLY A 304 23.07 -13.25 49.48
C GLY A 304 21.70 -12.90 50.05
N VAL A 305 21.63 -12.78 51.38
CA VAL A 305 20.41 -12.39 52.10
C VAL A 305 20.22 -10.89 52.00
N ILE A 306 19.11 -10.47 51.39
CA ILE A 306 18.74 -9.05 51.23
C ILE A 306 17.80 -8.56 52.33
N HIS A 307 17.08 -9.49 52.98
CA HIS A 307 16.19 -9.20 54.10
C HIS A 307 16.01 -10.44 54.97
N SER A 308 16.02 -10.26 56.28
CA SER A 308 15.64 -11.28 57.26
C SER A 308 14.41 -10.79 58.03
N HIS A 309 13.35 -11.60 58.03
CA HIS A 309 12.09 -11.26 58.66
C HIS A 309 11.80 -12.17 59.86
N VAL A 310 11.35 -11.57 60.96
CA VAL A 310 10.92 -12.29 62.17
C VAL A 310 9.46 -11.95 62.45
N GLY A 311 8.60 -12.95 62.23
CA GLY A 311 7.17 -12.85 62.43
C GLY A 311 6.81 -13.03 63.90
N LYS A 312 5.63 -12.55 64.29
CA LYS A 312 5.06 -12.80 65.63
C LYS A 312 4.47 -14.20 65.75
N GLU A 313 4.07 -14.79 64.63
CA GLU A 313 3.55 -16.14 64.49
C GLU A 313 4.35 -16.90 63.41
N ALA A 314 3.99 -18.16 63.16
CA ALA A 314 4.60 -18.93 62.09
C ALA A 314 4.33 -18.24 60.74
N ILE A 315 5.39 -17.91 60.00
CA ILE A 315 5.29 -17.25 58.70
C ILE A 315 5.12 -18.31 57.61
N SER A 316 4.11 -18.14 56.77
CA SER A 316 3.97 -18.90 55.53
C SER A 316 4.85 -18.29 54.45
N ASN A 317 5.35 -19.12 53.54
CA ASN A 317 6.17 -18.62 52.43
C ASN A 317 5.33 -17.83 51.40
N THR A 318 3.99 -17.93 51.47
CA THR A 318 3.04 -17.18 50.64
C THR A 318 2.81 -15.74 51.12
N ASP A 319 3.45 -15.33 52.22
CA ASP A 319 3.18 -14.05 52.87
C ASP A 319 4.04 -12.91 52.30
N PHE A 320 5.02 -13.22 51.44
CA PHE A 320 5.95 -12.24 50.86
C PHE A 320 5.64 -11.95 49.38
N PHE A 321 5.74 -10.68 49.03
CA PHE A 321 5.59 -10.18 47.66
C PHE A 321 6.66 -9.13 47.37
N LEU A 322 6.90 -8.90 46.09
CA LEU A 322 7.68 -7.78 45.56
C LEU A 322 6.72 -6.94 44.73
N ALA A 323 6.70 -5.63 44.99
CA ALA A 323 5.81 -4.70 44.30
C ALA A 323 6.37 -3.28 44.32
N GLN A 324 6.17 -2.53 43.24
CA GLN A 324 6.60 -1.15 43.11
C GLN A 324 5.60 -0.20 43.82
N LEU A 325 5.67 -0.08 45.14
CA LEU A 325 4.73 0.76 45.89
C LEU A 325 5.17 2.22 46.01
N VAL A 326 6.49 2.46 46.12
CA VAL A 326 7.08 3.79 46.30
C VAL A 326 8.23 4.01 45.30
N SER A 327 8.18 5.09 44.52
CA SER A 327 9.29 5.46 43.63
C SER A 327 10.21 6.50 44.28
N LEU A 328 11.30 6.06 44.92
CA LEU A 328 12.31 6.95 45.52
C LEU A 328 13.25 7.59 44.49
N GLN A 329 13.71 6.82 43.50
CA GLN A 329 14.83 7.23 42.66
C GLN A 329 14.44 8.08 41.44
N LYS A 330 13.13 8.23 41.16
CA LYS A 330 12.61 8.94 39.96
C LYS A 330 13.31 8.53 38.65
N VAL A 331 13.71 7.28 38.58
CA VAL A 331 14.45 6.65 37.48
C VAL A 331 13.60 6.46 36.21
N GLY A 332 12.31 6.80 36.29
CA GLY A 332 11.36 6.70 35.20
C GLY A 332 10.85 5.28 35.01
N ARG A 333 9.83 5.16 34.16
CA ARG A 333 9.09 3.92 33.93
C ARG A 333 9.91 2.80 33.31
N GLY A 334 9.81 1.61 33.90
CA GLY A 334 10.63 0.42 33.63
C GLY A 334 11.92 0.36 34.44
N GLY A 335 12.25 1.46 35.14
CA GLY A 335 13.43 1.58 35.98
C GLY A 335 13.12 1.54 37.46
N GLU A 336 11.86 1.39 37.86
CA GLU A 336 11.45 1.35 39.25
C GLU A 336 12.00 0.14 40.04
N ARG A 337 11.79 0.12 41.36
CA ARG A 337 12.43 -0.84 42.29
C ARG A 337 11.42 -1.40 43.26
N ASP A 338 11.16 -2.69 43.14
CA ASP A 338 10.17 -3.35 43.98
C ASP A 338 10.56 -3.31 45.47
N ASP A 339 9.58 -2.95 46.27
CA ASP A 339 9.59 -3.00 47.72
C ASP A 339 9.27 -4.42 48.20
N ILE A 340 9.76 -4.79 49.39
CA ILE A 340 9.33 -6.04 50.02
C ILE A 340 8.00 -5.78 50.73
N VAL A 341 7.01 -6.61 50.44
CA VAL A 341 5.70 -6.57 51.09
C VAL A 341 5.47 -7.88 51.85
N TYR A 342 5.10 -7.77 53.13
CA TYR A 342 4.75 -8.86 54.02
C TYR A 342 3.28 -8.75 54.46
N VAL A 343 2.52 -9.84 54.33
CA VAL A 343 1.10 -9.90 54.68
C VAL A 343 0.87 -10.91 55.81
N ASP A 344 0.51 -10.40 56.99
CA ASP A 344 0.28 -11.23 58.19
C ASP A 344 -1.15 -11.81 58.20
N GLY A 345 -1.35 -12.93 57.53
CA GLY A 345 -2.59 -13.71 57.51
C GLY A 345 -3.76 -13.10 56.70
N SER A 346 -3.84 -11.78 56.54
CA SER A 346 -4.80 -11.12 55.63
C SER A 346 -4.36 -9.71 55.23
N ALA A 347 -4.96 -9.16 54.16
CA ALA A 347 -4.71 -7.80 53.68
C ALA A 347 -5.02 -6.67 54.70
N LEU A 348 -5.63 -6.98 55.84
CA LEU A 348 -5.81 -6.03 56.96
C LEU A 348 -4.52 -5.77 57.75
N LYS A 349 -3.46 -6.54 57.48
CA LYS A 349 -2.17 -6.44 58.16
C LYS A 349 -1.03 -6.55 57.15
N ILE A 350 -0.73 -5.45 56.49
CA ILE A 350 0.34 -5.37 55.49
C ILE A 350 1.47 -4.49 56.04
N THR A 351 2.69 -5.00 55.94
CA THR A 351 3.93 -4.29 56.23
C THR A 351 4.77 -4.23 54.96
N MET A 352 5.25 -3.06 54.59
CA MET A 352 6.22 -2.88 53.52
C MET A 352 7.60 -2.50 54.07
N PHE A 353 8.64 -2.80 53.30
CA PHE A 353 10.01 -2.37 53.53
C PHE A 353 10.49 -1.72 52.23
N ILE A 354 10.76 -0.42 52.28
CA ILE A 354 11.07 0.36 51.09
C ILE A 354 12.45 -0.02 50.57
N ASN A 355 12.54 -0.35 49.28
CA ASN A 355 13.80 -0.57 48.59
C ASN A 355 14.55 0.76 48.42
N GLN A 356 15.76 0.85 48.98
CA GLN A 356 16.62 2.04 48.84
C GLN A 356 17.32 2.10 47.46
N GLY A 357 17.19 1.01 46.69
CA GLY A 357 17.67 0.81 45.33
C GLY A 357 19.17 0.51 45.22
N ASP A 358 19.81 0.18 46.34
CA ASP A 358 21.13 -0.45 46.43
C ASP A 358 21.05 -1.91 46.92
N GLY A 359 19.84 -2.47 46.98
CA GLY A 359 19.54 -3.80 47.53
C GLY A 359 19.39 -3.84 49.05
N THR A 360 19.40 -2.68 49.72
CA THR A 360 19.00 -2.56 51.13
C THR A 360 17.58 -2.08 51.26
N PHE A 361 16.95 -2.41 52.40
CA PHE A 361 15.55 -2.11 52.66
C PHE A 361 15.40 -1.28 53.95
N GLY A 362 14.45 -0.35 53.91
CA GLY A 362 14.12 0.54 55.03
C GLY A 362 13.47 -0.19 56.22
N PRO A 363 13.17 0.55 57.30
CA PRO A 363 12.44 0.00 58.44
C PRO A 363 11.01 -0.44 58.08
N GLU A 364 10.36 -1.20 58.97
CA GLU A 364 8.97 -1.62 58.77
C GLU A 364 8.01 -0.43 58.66
N VAL A 365 7.13 -0.47 57.67
CA VAL A 365 6.07 0.52 57.47
C VAL A 365 4.74 -0.20 57.28
N LYS A 366 3.76 0.09 58.13
CA LYS A 366 2.41 -0.49 58.00
C LYS A 366 1.59 0.32 57.01
N ILE A 367 0.88 -0.37 56.13
CA ILE A 367 0.02 0.24 55.12
C ILE A 367 -1.40 -0.35 55.19
N ASP A 368 -2.37 0.46 54.78
CA ASP A 368 -3.78 0.07 54.65
C ASP A 368 -4.18 0.19 53.18
N VAL A 369 -4.56 -0.95 52.59
CA VAL A 369 -5.02 -1.03 51.18
C VAL A 369 -6.52 -0.74 51.04
N HIS A 370 -7.22 -0.50 52.15
CA HIS A 370 -8.65 -0.24 52.24
C HIS A 370 -9.51 -1.31 51.57
N ASP A 371 -9.06 -2.57 51.65
CA ASP A 371 -9.76 -3.75 51.14
C ASP A 371 -9.47 -4.95 52.06
N SER A 372 -10.24 -6.02 51.91
CA SER A 372 -10.07 -7.26 52.66
C SER A 372 -9.82 -8.42 51.71
N CYS A 373 -8.68 -9.09 51.86
CA CYS A 373 -8.31 -10.23 51.03
C CYS A 373 -7.59 -11.30 51.86
N PRO A 374 -7.92 -12.59 51.70
CA PRO A 374 -7.08 -13.66 52.22
C PRO A 374 -5.74 -13.66 51.47
N VAL A 375 -4.65 -14.02 52.16
CA VAL A 375 -3.27 -14.00 51.58
C VAL A 375 -3.20 -14.74 50.24
N ALA A 376 -3.86 -15.89 50.10
CA ALA A 376 -3.86 -16.65 48.85
C ALA A 376 -4.42 -15.88 47.62
N GLY A 377 -5.26 -14.87 47.84
CA GLY A 377 -5.82 -13.98 46.83
C GLY A 377 -5.03 -12.70 46.57
N VAL A 378 -4.06 -12.35 47.41
CA VAL A 378 -3.30 -11.10 47.27
C VAL A 378 -2.41 -11.15 46.02
N ARG A 379 -2.48 -10.11 45.20
CA ARG A 379 -1.62 -9.85 44.04
C ARG A 379 -1.26 -8.36 44.02
N TRP A 380 -0.20 -8.04 43.30
CA TRP A 380 0.28 -6.68 43.07
C TRP A 380 0.58 -6.51 41.59
N GLY A 381 0.32 -5.31 41.06
CA GLY A 381 0.60 -4.97 39.67
C GLY A 381 -0.12 -3.69 39.25
N ASP A 382 0.47 -2.94 38.33
CA ASP A 382 -0.11 -1.69 37.80
C ASP A 382 -1.28 -1.97 36.83
N VAL A 383 -2.51 -1.60 37.23
CA VAL A 383 -3.71 -1.78 36.37
C VAL A 383 -4.08 -0.52 35.58
N ASN A 384 -3.51 0.64 35.93
CA ASN A 384 -3.90 1.95 35.40
C ASN A 384 -2.82 2.63 34.55
N ASN A 385 -1.66 1.98 34.40
CA ASN A 385 -0.47 2.47 33.72
C ASN A 385 0.05 3.80 34.32
N ASP A 386 0.14 3.91 35.66
CA ASP A 386 0.72 5.09 36.34
C ASP A 386 2.15 4.89 36.90
N GLY A 387 2.66 3.66 36.89
CA GLY A 387 4.03 3.30 37.26
C GLY A 387 4.15 2.84 38.71
N LEU A 388 3.03 2.72 39.41
CA LEU A 388 2.94 2.15 40.75
C LEU A 388 2.09 0.88 40.71
N ASP A 389 2.52 -0.13 41.46
CA ASP A 389 1.74 -1.33 41.60
C ASP A 389 0.53 -1.09 42.50
N ASP A 390 -0.63 -1.56 42.04
CA ASP A 390 -1.89 -1.50 42.76
C ASP A 390 -2.09 -2.75 43.62
N PHE A 391 -2.90 -2.62 44.67
CA PHE A 391 -3.33 -3.78 45.43
C PHE A 391 -4.47 -4.50 44.70
N ILE A 392 -4.31 -5.81 44.51
CA ILE A 392 -5.28 -6.64 43.81
C ILE A 392 -5.69 -7.81 44.70
N CYS A 393 -7.00 -8.02 44.85
CA CYS A 393 -7.55 -9.23 45.46
C CYS A 393 -8.23 -10.12 44.42
N ILE A 394 -7.79 -11.37 44.34
CA ILE A 394 -8.50 -12.43 43.60
C ILE A 394 -9.33 -13.25 44.59
N GLY A 395 -10.64 -13.09 44.51
CA GLY A 395 -11.61 -13.85 45.31
C GLY A 395 -11.61 -15.33 44.94
N GLU A 396 -12.22 -16.18 45.78
CA GLU A 396 -12.26 -17.64 45.58
C GLU A 396 -12.83 -18.05 44.21
N ALA A 397 -13.88 -17.35 43.76
CA ALA A 397 -14.50 -17.52 42.45
C ALA A 397 -13.65 -16.95 41.28
N GLY A 398 -12.44 -16.47 41.52
CA GLY A 398 -11.54 -15.89 40.52
C GLY A 398 -11.79 -14.41 40.21
N ASN A 399 -12.83 -13.78 40.78
CA ASN A 399 -13.13 -12.36 40.55
C ASN A 399 -12.01 -11.47 41.08
N MET A 400 -11.66 -10.45 40.30
CA MET A 400 -10.63 -9.45 40.63
C MET A 400 -11.26 -8.20 41.23
N TYR A 401 -10.65 -7.70 42.31
CA TYR A 401 -10.95 -6.45 43.02
C TYR A 401 -9.66 -5.64 43.15
N VAL A 402 -9.75 -4.32 43.10
CA VAL A 402 -8.58 -3.43 43.03
C VAL A 402 -8.70 -2.25 43.97
N SER A 403 -7.61 -1.94 44.66
CA SER A 403 -7.35 -0.67 45.33
C SER A 403 -6.16 0.03 44.70
N ILE A 404 -6.41 1.22 44.16
CA ILE A 404 -5.41 2.00 43.41
C ILE A 404 -4.39 2.61 44.37
N ASN A 405 -3.11 2.47 44.05
CA ASN A 405 -2.03 3.16 44.74
C ASN A 405 -2.03 4.64 44.34
N GLN A 406 -2.32 5.53 45.28
CA GLN A 406 -2.34 6.99 45.06
C GLN A 406 -0.93 7.61 45.20
N GLY A 407 0.10 6.78 45.37
CA GLY A 407 1.47 7.18 45.66
C GLY A 407 1.65 7.71 47.09
N GLY A 408 2.81 8.35 47.30
CA GLY A 408 3.25 8.86 48.61
C GLY A 408 4.35 8.00 49.24
N ASN A 409 4.86 8.45 50.38
CA ASN A 409 5.77 7.69 51.23
C ASN A 409 5.44 8.00 52.71
N PRO A 410 4.68 7.14 53.42
CA PRO A 410 4.13 5.86 52.95
C PRO A 410 3.06 6.02 51.84
N PRO A 411 2.85 4.99 51.01
CA PRO A 411 1.81 5.02 49.98
C PRO A 411 0.43 5.00 50.62
N THR A 412 -0.54 5.59 49.92
CA THR A 412 -1.96 5.54 50.29
C THR A 412 -2.76 4.86 49.20
N PHE A 413 -3.82 4.15 49.56
CA PHE A 413 -4.62 3.39 48.61
C PHE A 413 -6.06 3.90 48.52
N LYS A 414 -6.73 3.59 47.42
CA LYS A 414 -8.16 3.88 47.24
C LYS A 414 -8.85 2.68 46.61
N SER A 415 -9.67 1.99 47.40
CA SER A 415 -10.51 0.90 46.87
C SER A 415 -11.49 1.43 45.82
N LEU A 416 -11.57 0.75 44.68
CA LEU A 416 -12.52 1.07 43.63
C LEU A 416 -13.92 0.53 43.90
N GLY A 417 -14.04 -0.40 44.86
CA GLY A 417 -15.28 -1.07 45.24
C GLY A 417 -15.86 -1.97 44.14
N GLY A 418 -16.43 -3.10 44.54
CA GLY A 418 -17.06 -4.04 43.62
C GLY A 418 -16.06 -4.77 42.70
N ILE A 419 -16.59 -5.57 41.78
CA ILE A 419 -15.78 -6.41 40.89
C ILE A 419 -15.13 -5.54 39.81
N TYR A 420 -13.80 -5.60 39.71
CA TYR A 420 -13.01 -4.98 38.64
C TYR A 420 -13.06 -5.82 37.35
N LYS A 421 -12.90 -7.14 37.49
CA LYS A 421 -13.06 -8.13 36.42
C LYS A 421 -13.66 -9.41 36.95
N SER A 422 -14.77 -9.86 36.35
CA SER A 422 -15.34 -11.18 36.62
C SER A 422 -14.47 -12.29 36.03
N SER A 423 -14.37 -13.40 36.76
CA SER A 423 -13.67 -14.57 36.24
C SER A 423 -14.46 -15.22 35.09
N PRO A 424 -13.79 -15.75 34.06
CA PRO A 424 -14.41 -16.66 33.10
C PRO A 424 -14.98 -17.90 33.80
N GLU A 425 -16.04 -18.48 33.25
CA GLU A 425 -16.69 -19.66 33.82
C GLU A 425 -15.71 -20.85 33.95
N GLY A 426 -15.74 -21.54 35.10
CA GLY A 426 -14.94 -22.73 35.36
C GLY A 426 -13.53 -22.47 35.92
N TYR A 427 -13.11 -21.22 36.08
CA TYR A 427 -11.80 -20.86 36.61
C TYR A 427 -11.90 -20.21 37.99
N THR A 428 -11.42 -20.90 39.02
CA THR A 428 -11.32 -20.34 40.37
C THR A 428 -9.99 -19.60 40.56
N ARG A 429 -9.80 -18.98 41.72
CA ARG A 429 -8.58 -18.22 42.08
C ARG A 429 -7.26 -18.86 41.64
N ASP A 430 -7.12 -20.17 41.83
CA ASP A 430 -5.83 -20.87 41.64
C ASP A 430 -5.40 -20.92 40.16
N TYR A 431 -6.35 -20.73 39.24
CA TYR A 431 -6.12 -20.67 37.80
C TYR A 431 -5.72 -19.27 37.32
N VAL A 432 -5.93 -18.22 38.13
CA VAL A 432 -5.72 -16.83 37.70
C VAL A 432 -4.25 -16.46 37.72
N ARG A 433 -3.76 -15.88 36.63
CA ARG A 433 -2.46 -15.20 36.53
C ARG A 433 -2.68 -13.82 35.92
N LEU A 434 -1.88 -12.86 36.33
CA LEU A 434 -1.96 -11.48 35.84
C LEU A 434 -0.61 -11.11 35.25
N GLY A 435 -0.62 -10.35 34.16
CA GLY A 435 0.59 -9.90 33.47
C GLY A 435 0.22 -8.97 32.32
N ASP A 436 1.07 -8.03 31.97
CA ASP A 436 0.91 -7.21 30.77
C ASP A 436 1.33 -8.03 29.54
N ILE A 437 0.36 -8.56 28.80
CA ILE A 437 0.63 -9.47 27.68
C ILE A 437 0.92 -8.69 26.40
N ASP A 438 0.26 -7.55 26.22
CA ASP A 438 0.35 -6.81 24.97
C ASP A 438 1.36 -5.65 25.00
N GLY A 439 1.93 -5.35 26.17
CA GLY A 439 2.99 -4.38 26.42
C GLY A 439 2.50 -2.93 26.46
N ASP A 440 1.25 -2.68 26.88
CA ASP A 440 0.70 -1.32 27.00
C ASP A 440 0.85 -0.69 28.39
N GLY A 441 1.53 -1.40 29.30
CA GLY A 441 1.80 -0.98 30.66
C GLY A 441 0.66 -1.27 31.64
N ARG A 442 -0.45 -1.88 31.18
CA ARG A 442 -1.57 -2.27 32.04
C ARG A 442 -1.59 -3.77 32.24
N LEU A 443 -1.87 -4.17 33.47
CA LEU A 443 -2.00 -5.59 33.80
C LEU A 443 -3.24 -6.22 33.14
N ASP A 444 -3.04 -7.33 32.44
CA ASP A 444 -4.10 -8.13 31.85
C ASP A 444 -4.53 -9.28 32.76
N TYR A 445 -5.75 -9.77 32.53
CA TYR A 445 -6.32 -10.89 33.27
C TYR A 445 -6.15 -12.18 32.48
N CYS A 446 -5.48 -13.18 33.05
CA CYS A 446 -5.30 -14.48 32.40
C CYS A 446 -5.74 -15.65 33.28
N VAL A 447 -6.09 -16.76 32.64
CA VAL A 447 -6.35 -18.04 33.29
C VAL A 447 -5.49 -19.13 32.68
N VAL A 448 -5.01 -20.03 33.52
CA VAL A 448 -4.07 -21.10 33.17
C VAL A 448 -4.68 -22.43 33.58
N ASN A 449 -4.99 -23.30 32.64
CA ASN A 449 -5.57 -24.60 32.96
C ASN A 449 -4.51 -25.62 33.44
N ASN A 450 -4.97 -26.81 33.84
CA ASN A 450 -4.08 -27.89 34.29
C ASN A 450 -3.12 -28.42 33.21
N SER A 451 -3.37 -28.10 31.93
CA SER A 451 -2.48 -28.40 30.81
C SER A 451 -1.49 -27.27 30.51
N ASN A 452 -1.46 -26.21 31.34
CA ASN A 452 -0.69 -24.98 31.13
C ASN A 452 -1.03 -24.21 29.85
N ASP A 453 -2.22 -24.43 29.28
CA ASP A 453 -2.74 -23.51 28.27
C ASP A 453 -3.18 -22.21 28.96
N VAL A 454 -2.88 -21.08 28.31
CA VAL A 454 -3.16 -19.76 28.86
C VAL A 454 -4.12 -18.99 27.96
N TRP A 455 -5.18 -18.44 28.56
CA TRP A 455 -6.13 -17.52 27.91
C TRP A 455 -6.10 -16.19 28.64
N CYS A 456 -6.16 -15.10 27.89
CA CYS A 456 -6.06 -13.76 28.45
C CYS A 456 -7.13 -12.80 27.93
N TRP A 457 -7.43 -11.79 28.74
CA TRP A 457 -8.27 -10.67 28.40
C TRP A 457 -7.51 -9.39 28.68
N ARG A 458 -7.37 -8.56 27.65
CA ARG A 458 -6.66 -7.29 27.72
C ARG A 458 -7.46 -6.24 28.48
N ASN A 459 -6.79 -5.48 29.34
CA ASN A 459 -7.33 -4.29 29.98
C ASN A 459 -7.29 -3.08 29.03
N GLY A 460 -8.43 -2.75 28.40
CA GLY A 460 -8.55 -1.64 27.44
C GLY A 460 -8.84 -0.27 28.05
N GLY A 461 -8.52 -0.02 29.32
CA GLY A 461 -8.82 1.24 30.01
C GLY A 461 -7.89 2.42 29.65
N LEU A 462 -8.34 3.63 29.97
CA LEU A 462 -7.57 4.89 29.85
C LEU A 462 -7.39 5.62 31.20
N SER A 463 -7.90 5.03 32.29
CA SER A 463 -7.89 5.60 33.65
C SER A 463 -7.70 4.48 34.69
N ASP A 464 -8.03 4.73 35.96
CA ASP A 464 -8.03 3.74 37.06
C ASP A 464 -8.84 2.48 36.75
N LYS A 465 -9.89 2.57 35.91
CA LYS A 465 -10.74 1.44 35.55
C LYS A 465 -10.47 0.96 34.12
N ALA A 466 -10.59 -0.35 33.94
CA ALA A 466 -10.79 -0.95 32.64
C ALA A 466 -12.09 -0.40 32.03
N GLU A 467 -12.02 0.20 30.84
CA GLU A 467 -13.22 0.61 30.10
C GLU A 467 -13.90 -0.60 29.45
N TYR A 468 -13.10 -1.57 29.01
CA TYR A 468 -13.54 -2.84 28.46
C TYR A 468 -12.45 -3.91 28.65
N TRP A 469 -12.86 -5.18 28.56
CA TRP A 469 -11.97 -6.34 28.58
C TRP A 469 -12.03 -7.04 27.24
N GLN A 470 -10.92 -7.04 26.51
CA GLN A 470 -10.86 -7.58 25.16
C GLN A 470 -10.29 -8.99 25.17
N ASN A 471 -11.03 -9.97 24.63
CA ASN A 471 -10.59 -11.36 24.60
C ASN A 471 -9.41 -11.54 23.63
N LEU A 472 -8.25 -11.99 24.15
CA LEU A 472 -7.07 -12.30 23.34
C LEU A 472 -7.08 -13.73 22.78
N GLY A 473 -7.99 -14.57 23.27
CA GLY A 473 -8.01 -16.00 22.98
C GLY A 473 -6.96 -16.77 23.76
N LYS A 474 -6.57 -17.95 23.24
CA LYS A 474 -5.48 -18.75 23.80
C LYS A 474 -4.16 -18.11 23.38
N VAL A 475 -3.42 -17.55 24.33
CA VAL A 475 -2.15 -16.89 24.08
C VAL A 475 -0.96 -17.84 24.15
N PHE A 476 -1.06 -18.95 24.89
CA PHE A 476 0.00 -19.94 25.03
C PHE A 476 -0.54 -21.37 25.06
N THR A 477 0.19 -22.33 24.47
CA THR A 477 -0.16 -23.76 24.45
C THR A 477 0.85 -24.55 25.28
N GLY A 478 0.38 -25.29 26.28
CA GLY A 478 1.24 -25.93 27.28
C GLY A 478 1.86 -27.26 26.90
N SER A 479 1.78 -27.70 25.63
CA SER A 479 2.07 -29.06 25.14
C SER A 479 3.53 -29.54 25.22
N LYS A 480 4.38 -28.94 26.06
CA LYS A 480 5.82 -29.23 26.13
C LYS A 480 6.36 -29.64 27.51
N TYR A 481 5.55 -29.86 28.55
CA TYR A 481 6.08 -29.87 29.93
C TYR A 481 5.75 -31.06 30.83
N VAL A 482 6.55 -31.13 31.90
CA VAL A 482 6.67 -32.16 32.95
C VAL A 482 5.71 -31.86 34.10
N ASP A 483 5.19 -32.92 34.72
CA ASP A 483 4.25 -32.88 35.83
C ASP A 483 4.76 -32.05 37.04
N GLY A 484 3.93 -31.13 37.57
CA GLY A 484 4.21 -30.34 38.77
C GLY A 484 4.86 -28.95 38.60
N GLN A 485 4.97 -28.41 37.39
CA GLN A 485 5.37 -27.00 37.15
C GLN A 485 4.16 -26.04 37.21
N LYS A 486 4.33 -24.88 37.85
CA LYS A 486 3.33 -23.79 37.82
C LYS A 486 3.88 -22.58 37.08
N GLY A 487 3.08 -22.00 36.20
CA GLY A 487 3.47 -20.84 35.42
C GLY A 487 3.17 -19.49 36.07
N ARG A 488 3.97 -18.48 35.71
CA ARG A 488 3.89 -17.09 36.18
C ARG A 488 4.22 -16.13 35.05
N PHE A 489 3.65 -14.93 35.13
CA PHE A 489 3.97 -13.81 34.25
C PHE A 489 4.92 -12.86 34.96
N VAL A 490 6.06 -12.58 34.32
CA VAL A 490 7.15 -11.75 34.87
C VAL A 490 7.88 -11.12 33.69
N ASP A 491 8.16 -9.83 33.71
CA ASP A 491 9.08 -9.20 32.74
C ASP A 491 10.54 -9.53 33.11
N ILE A 492 11.11 -10.58 32.51
CA ILE A 492 12.45 -11.10 32.87
C ILE A 492 13.56 -10.44 32.04
N ASN A 493 13.22 -9.89 30.87
CA ASN A 493 14.17 -9.26 29.95
C ASN A 493 14.16 -7.71 30.07
N GLY A 494 13.16 -7.15 30.75
CA GLY A 494 12.97 -5.73 31.02
C GLY A 494 12.38 -4.97 29.84
N ASP A 495 11.55 -5.61 29.00
CA ASP A 495 10.98 -5.00 27.79
C ASP A 495 9.57 -4.42 27.97
N GLY A 496 9.02 -4.56 29.18
CA GLY A 496 7.69 -4.10 29.54
C GLY A 496 6.58 -5.08 29.21
N ARG A 497 6.87 -6.24 28.63
CA ARG A 497 5.93 -7.34 28.41
C ARG A 497 6.19 -8.45 29.41
N SER A 498 5.12 -9.05 29.90
CA SER A 498 5.24 -10.20 30.79
C SER A 498 5.63 -11.47 30.04
N ASP A 499 6.77 -12.05 30.43
CA ASP A 499 7.27 -13.34 29.97
C ASP A 499 6.64 -14.49 30.75
N TRP A 500 6.60 -15.67 30.14
CA TRP A 500 6.00 -16.86 30.75
C TRP A 500 7.07 -17.77 31.38
N LEU A 501 7.07 -17.82 32.71
CA LEU A 501 8.04 -18.56 33.52
C LEU A 501 7.38 -19.78 34.16
N LEU A 502 7.88 -20.98 33.82
CA LEU A 502 7.44 -22.25 34.41
C LEU A 502 8.38 -22.66 35.53
N VAL A 503 7.91 -22.61 36.77
CA VAL A 503 8.70 -22.91 37.97
C VAL A 503 8.35 -24.31 38.49
N ASN A 504 9.36 -25.14 38.75
CA ASN A 504 9.16 -26.46 39.35
C ASN A 504 9.35 -26.46 40.88
N LYS A 505 9.05 -27.58 41.54
CA LYS A 505 9.22 -27.78 43.00
C LYS A 505 10.65 -27.67 43.54
N TYR A 506 11.66 -27.51 42.68
CA TYR A 506 13.07 -27.28 43.03
C TYR A 506 13.51 -25.84 42.78
N GLY A 507 12.61 -24.98 42.30
CA GLY A 507 12.90 -23.59 41.91
C GLY A 507 13.58 -23.46 40.53
N GLN A 508 13.67 -24.54 39.75
CA GLN A 508 14.19 -24.45 38.38
C GLN A 508 13.12 -23.78 37.49
N VAL A 509 13.57 -22.95 36.56
CA VAL A 509 12.71 -22.11 35.73
C VAL A 509 12.98 -22.36 34.24
N VAL A 510 11.92 -22.63 33.48
CA VAL A 510 11.91 -22.58 32.02
C VAL A 510 11.21 -21.30 31.58
N THR A 511 11.84 -20.51 30.70
CA THR A 511 11.36 -19.17 30.33
C THR A 511 10.96 -19.09 28.86
N TYR A 512 9.85 -18.41 28.60
CA TYR A 512 9.39 -18.03 27.25
C TYR A 512 9.24 -16.51 27.16
N ILE A 513 10.00 -15.91 26.26
CA ILE A 513 10.00 -14.46 26.06
C ILE A 513 8.79 -14.04 25.22
N ASN A 514 8.04 -13.05 25.71
CA ASN A 514 6.87 -12.47 25.05
C ASN A 514 7.31 -11.38 24.05
N GLN A 515 7.31 -11.70 22.75
CA GLN A 515 7.55 -10.68 21.73
C GLN A 515 6.28 -10.29 20.97
N ARG A 516 6.29 -9.06 20.42
CA ARG A 516 5.25 -8.63 19.49
C ARG A 516 5.23 -9.54 18.26
N GLY A 517 4.05 -10.08 17.97
CA GLY A 517 3.79 -10.92 16.81
C GLY A 517 3.45 -10.14 15.54
N ASP A 518 3.29 -10.86 14.45
CA ASP A 518 2.77 -10.41 13.16
C ASP A 518 1.31 -10.87 12.95
N GLY A 519 0.69 -10.34 11.90
CA GLY A 519 -0.71 -10.63 11.56
C GLY A 519 -1.72 -10.07 12.57
N ASP A 520 -2.97 -10.45 12.36
CA ASP A 520 -4.10 -10.01 13.19
C ASP A 520 -4.08 -10.61 14.60
N GLY A 521 -4.71 -9.90 15.52
CA GLY A 521 -4.79 -10.26 16.93
C GLY A 521 -3.58 -9.81 17.74
N LEU A 522 -3.65 -10.00 19.05
CA LEU A 522 -2.57 -9.64 19.99
C LEU A 522 -1.92 -10.86 20.65
N VAL A 523 -2.09 -12.04 20.06
CA VAL A 523 -1.36 -13.23 20.52
C VAL A 523 0.15 -12.95 20.40
N PRO A 524 0.93 -13.14 21.48
CA PRO A 524 2.37 -13.00 21.46
C PRO A 524 3.07 -14.01 20.57
N LYS A 525 4.28 -13.64 20.15
CA LYS A 525 5.27 -14.58 19.64
C LYS A 525 6.18 -15.02 20.78
N TRP A 526 5.95 -16.24 21.27
CA TRP A 526 6.76 -16.82 22.36
C TRP A 526 8.09 -17.36 21.85
N LEU A 527 9.20 -16.89 22.42
CA LEU A 527 10.54 -17.42 22.17
C LEU A 527 11.04 -18.22 23.38
N GLU A 528 11.35 -19.50 23.20
CA GLU A 528 11.89 -20.35 24.27
C GLU A 528 13.33 -19.95 24.61
N ALA A 529 13.55 -19.49 25.84
CA ALA A 529 14.87 -19.17 26.40
C ALA A 529 15.46 -20.32 27.23
N VAL A 530 14.91 -21.54 27.06
CA VAL A 530 15.28 -22.78 27.77
C VAL A 530 15.26 -22.64 29.30
N VAL A 531 16.07 -23.42 30.02
CA VAL A 531 16.22 -23.33 31.48
C VAL A 531 17.08 -22.11 31.82
N THR A 532 16.48 -21.09 32.41
CA THR A 532 17.18 -19.86 32.80
C THR A 532 17.74 -19.94 34.22
N HIS A 533 17.02 -20.60 35.13
CA HIS A 533 17.45 -20.77 36.52
C HIS A 533 17.53 -22.27 36.85
N ALA A 534 18.66 -22.72 37.41
CA ALA A 534 18.88 -24.12 37.76
C ALA A 534 18.12 -24.59 39.03
N GLY A 535 17.52 -23.65 39.77
CA GLY A 535 16.90 -23.92 41.06
C GLY A 535 17.92 -24.09 42.19
N MET A 536 17.43 -24.51 43.36
CA MET A 536 18.23 -24.51 44.60
C MET A 536 19.01 -25.81 44.84
N GLY A 537 18.92 -26.79 43.92
CA GLY A 537 19.53 -28.12 44.08
C GLY A 537 18.92 -28.98 45.22
N LYS A 538 17.98 -28.42 45.97
CA LYS A 538 17.15 -29.05 47.00
C LYS A 538 15.68 -28.72 46.71
N GLY A 539 14.76 -29.55 47.20
CA GLY A 539 13.34 -29.21 47.13
C GLY A 539 13.10 -27.88 47.82
N VAL A 540 12.45 -26.93 47.15
CA VAL A 540 12.08 -25.63 47.77
C VAL A 540 10.79 -25.75 48.60
N LEU A 541 10.39 -26.98 48.92
CA LEU A 541 9.12 -27.40 49.56
C LEU A 541 7.88 -27.08 48.72
N ARG A 542 7.71 -25.82 48.29
CA ARG A 542 6.66 -25.31 47.41
C ARG A 542 7.25 -24.31 46.41
N ASP A 543 6.72 -24.28 45.20
CA ASP A 543 7.11 -23.32 44.17
C ASP A 543 6.86 -21.85 44.58
N GLU A 544 5.88 -21.64 45.48
CA GLU A 544 5.53 -20.35 46.11
C GLU A 544 6.69 -19.68 46.86
N ASN A 545 7.76 -20.41 47.19
CA ASN A 545 8.95 -19.83 47.84
C ASN A 545 9.86 -19.02 46.90
N ILE A 546 9.60 -19.07 45.60
CA ILE A 546 10.33 -18.29 44.61
C ILE A 546 9.53 -17.04 44.30
N LEU A 547 10.17 -15.88 44.33
CA LEU A 547 9.61 -14.60 43.92
C LEU A 547 10.45 -14.03 42.78
N PHE A 548 9.83 -13.15 41.99
CA PHE A 548 10.49 -12.36 40.96
C PHE A 548 10.11 -10.90 41.15
N GLY A 549 11.07 -10.00 40.99
CA GLY A 549 10.84 -8.56 41.09
C GLY A 549 12.10 -7.75 40.80
N GLN A 550 11.92 -6.48 40.45
CA GLN A 550 13.00 -5.54 40.10
C GLN A 550 13.71 -5.03 41.36
N VAL A 551 14.63 -5.81 41.95
CA VAL A 551 15.32 -5.44 43.19
C VAL A 551 16.52 -4.52 42.92
N TYR A 552 17.31 -4.80 41.88
CA TYR A 552 18.55 -4.07 41.57
C TYR A 552 18.52 -3.29 40.24
N GLY A 553 17.62 -3.63 39.30
CA GLY A 553 17.60 -3.06 37.95
C GLY A 553 16.26 -3.24 37.24
N GLU A 554 16.23 -2.91 35.94
CA GLU A 554 15.02 -2.98 35.09
C GLU A 554 14.52 -4.41 34.80
N ARG A 555 15.31 -5.43 35.16
CA ARG A 555 14.97 -6.84 34.92
C ARG A 555 14.59 -7.48 36.23
N ALA A 556 13.59 -8.36 36.20
CA ALA A 556 13.22 -9.10 37.40
C ALA A 556 14.38 -9.99 37.87
N ASP A 557 14.67 -9.90 39.17
CA ASP A 557 15.63 -10.70 39.91
C ASP A 557 14.96 -11.93 40.51
N TYR A 558 15.72 -12.99 40.75
CA TYR A 558 15.21 -14.22 41.36
C TYR A 558 15.41 -14.18 42.88
N VAL A 559 14.34 -14.32 43.66
CA VAL A 559 14.39 -14.29 45.13
C VAL A 559 13.85 -15.59 45.72
N PHE A 560 14.61 -16.21 46.62
CA PHE A 560 14.21 -17.40 47.37
C PHE A 560 13.89 -17.03 48.81
N VAL A 561 12.66 -17.32 49.24
CA VAL A 561 12.22 -17.25 50.63
C VAL A 561 12.63 -18.54 51.34
N GLU A 562 13.71 -18.48 52.11
CA GLU A 562 14.28 -19.61 52.84
C GLU A 562 13.88 -19.57 54.32
N GLN A 563 13.68 -20.74 54.91
CA GLN A 563 13.67 -20.91 56.37
C GLN A 563 15.05 -21.42 56.81
N PRO A 564 15.95 -20.54 57.27
CA PRO A 564 17.33 -20.92 57.57
C PRO A 564 17.46 -21.70 58.88
N TYR A 565 16.50 -21.59 59.79
CA TYR A 565 16.53 -22.22 61.10
C TYR A 565 15.34 -23.17 61.27
N GLU A 566 15.58 -24.47 61.13
CA GLU A 566 14.60 -25.49 61.53
C GLU A 566 14.74 -25.76 63.04
N PRO A 567 13.64 -25.78 63.84
CA PRO A 567 12.22 -25.75 63.46
C PRO A 567 11.54 -24.36 63.59
N PHE A 568 12.30 -23.27 63.57
CA PHE A 568 11.78 -21.92 63.84
C PHE A 568 11.03 -21.34 62.63
N THR A 569 9.74 -21.63 62.55
CA THR A 569 8.85 -21.20 61.45
C THR A 569 8.57 -19.71 61.39
N MET A 570 8.94 -18.95 62.42
CA MET A 570 8.75 -17.50 62.50
C MET A 570 9.91 -16.70 61.89
N PHE A 571 10.93 -17.36 61.34
CA PHE A 571 12.11 -16.71 60.74
C PHE A 571 12.23 -17.08 59.26
N LYS A 572 12.36 -16.06 58.39
CA LYS A 572 12.57 -16.23 56.94
C LYS A 572 13.67 -15.30 56.43
N ASP A 573 14.53 -15.83 55.56
CA ASP A 573 15.51 -15.07 54.79
C ASP A 573 15.06 -14.94 53.34
N LEU A 574 15.15 -13.74 52.78
CA LEU A 574 15.00 -13.51 51.35
C LEU A 574 16.40 -13.47 50.73
N LYS A 575 16.72 -14.48 49.93
CA LYS A 575 18.00 -14.60 49.22
C LYS A 575 17.83 -14.22 47.76
N CYS A 576 18.63 -13.29 47.27
CA CYS A 576 18.47 -12.72 45.93
C CYS A 576 19.60 -13.13 44.98
N TRP A 577 19.24 -13.38 43.73
CA TRP A 577 20.13 -13.49 42.58
C TRP A 577 19.77 -12.40 41.59
N LYS A 578 20.66 -11.42 41.44
CA LYS A 578 20.51 -10.32 40.51
C LYS A 578 20.58 -10.84 39.07
N ASN A 579 19.67 -10.39 38.22
CA ASN A 579 19.61 -10.73 36.80
C ASN A 579 20.57 -9.84 35.98
N ASP A 580 21.65 -10.45 35.51
CA ASP A 580 22.66 -9.85 34.61
C ASP A 580 22.51 -10.37 33.17
N GLY A 581 21.38 -11.01 32.87
CA GLY A 581 21.01 -11.50 31.54
C GLY A 581 20.68 -10.37 30.57
N GLY A 582 20.49 -10.72 29.30
CA GLY A 582 20.12 -9.76 28.26
C GLY A 582 19.70 -10.44 26.96
N GLY A 583 19.19 -9.65 26.02
CA GLY A 583 18.61 -10.12 24.76
C GLY A 583 17.09 -10.27 24.84
N GLY A 584 16.43 -10.33 23.69
CA GLY A 584 14.99 -10.52 23.56
C GLY A 584 14.14 -9.27 23.79
N LYS A 585 14.73 -8.13 24.19
CA LYS A 585 14.02 -6.88 24.53
C LYS A 585 13.69 -6.03 23.30
N HIS A 586 14.45 -6.18 22.21
CA HIS A 586 14.25 -5.37 21.00
C HIS A 586 14.03 -6.25 19.78
N GLN A 587 13.17 -5.80 18.87
CA GLN A 587 12.94 -6.46 17.59
C GLN A 587 13.39 -5.56 16.43
N LYS A 588 13.73 -6.16 15.28
CA LYS A 588 14.28 -5.42 14.14
C LYS A 588 13.32 -4.35 13.62
N GLY A 589 12.03 -4.67 13.56
CA GLY A 589 10.99 -3.79 13.04
C GLY A 589 10.68 -2.60 13.95
N ASP A 590 11.10 -2.62 15.21
CA ASP A 590 10.85 -1.53 16.18
C ASP A 590 11.54 -0.20 15.78
N GLY A 591 12.49 -0.25 14.85
CA GLY A 591 13.25 0.93 14.43
C GLY A 591 12.67 1.67 13.24
N ALA A 592 11.55 1.20 12.68
CA ALA A 592 11.01 1.71 11.41
C ALA A 592 10.39 3.10 11.52
N HIS A 593 11.02 4.07 10.85
CA HIS A 593 10.54 5.43 10.65
C HIS A 593 10.60 5.79 9.15
N TRP A 594 9.94 6.89 8.78
CA TRP A 594 9.75 7.27 7.39
C TRP A 594 9.80 8.78 7.24
N GLY A 595 10.37 9.25 6.13
CA GLY A 595 10.37 10.65 5.72
C GLY A 595 11.28 10.87 4.52
N ASP A 596 10.96 11.85 3.68
CA ASP A 596 11.75 12.22 2.50
C ASP A 596 13.08 12.89 2.91
N MET A 597 14.12 12.10 3.20
CA MET A 597 15.40 12.63 3.72
C MET A 597 16.24 13.28 2.61
N ASP A 598 16.09 12.82 1.36
CA ASP A 598 16.86 13.31 0.22
C ASP A 598 16.15 14.35 -0.66
N GLY A 599 14.88 14.63 -0.40
CA GLY A 599 14.08 15.71 -0.99
C GLY A 599 13.50 15.36 -2.36
N ASN A 600 13.32 14.07 -2.64
CA ASN A 600 12.86 13.59 -3.95
C ASN A 600 11.33 13.43 -4.05
N GLY A 601 10.61 13.72 -2.97
CA GLY A 601 9.16 13.62 -2.82
C GLY A 601 8.64 12.24 -2.39
N ASN A 602 9.52 11.24 -2.19
CA ASN A 602 9.18 9.92 -1.68
C ASN A 602 9.77 9.72 -0.29
N ASP A 603 9.00 9.11 0.60
CA ASP A 603 9.53 8.80 1.92
C ASP A 603 10.65 7.75 1.84
N ASP A 604 11.76 8.05 2.49
CA ASP A 604 12.87 7.13 2.72
C ASP A 604 12.60 6.26 3.96
N TYR A 605 13.25 5.10 4.02
CA TYR A 605 13.19 4.25 5.19
C TYR A 605 14.31 4.62 6.16
N VAL A 606 13.94 5.12 7.33
CA VAL A 606 14.87 5.51 8.39
C VAL A 606 14.79 4.47 9.51
N TRP A 607 15.87 3.73 9.73
CA TRP A 607 15.96 2.78 10.83
C TRP A 607 16.71 3.38 12.02
N ILE A 608 16.08 3.35 13.19
CA ILE A 608 16.62 3.88 14.44
C ILE A 608 16.81 2.76 15.47
N SER A 609 18.05 2.62 15.94
CA SER A 609 18.44 1.68 17.00
C SER A 609 17.93 2.08 18.39
N PRO A 610 17.95 1.20 19.41
CA PRO A 610 17.46 1.57 20.75
C PRO A 610 18.20 2.75 21.38
N ASP A 611 19.49 2.90 21.05
CA ASP A 611 20.40 3.93 21.52
C ASP A 611 20.49 5.15 20.58
N GLY A 612 19.62 5.24 19.57
CA GLY A 612 19.47 6.44 18.75
C GLY A 612 20.50 6.62 17.64
N LYS A 613 21.19 5.54 17.23
CA LYS A 613 21.92 5.48 15.95
C LYS A 613 20.94 5.39 14.79
N VAL A 614 21.19 6.18 13.75
CA VAL A 614 20.31 6.33 12.59
C VAL A 614 20.95 5.77 11.33
N ALA A 615 20.19 4.94 10.60
CA ALA A 615 20.53 4.46 9.26
C ALA A 615 19.44 4.90 8.27
N ILE A 616 19.83 5.49 7.15
CA ILE A 616 18.90 5.96 6.11
C ILE A 616 19.05 5.05 4.88
N PHE A 617 17.92 4.52 4.43
CA PHE A 617 17.80 3.76 3.19
C PHE A 617 16.97 4.57 2.22
N ARG A 618 17.61 5.14 1.21
CA ARG A 618 16.92 6.05 0.30
C ARG A 618 16.01 5.28 -0.63
N ASN A 619 14.82 5.82 -0.83
CA ASN A 619 13.82 5.29 -1.71
C ASN A 619 14.18 5.66 -3.15
N LEU A 620 14.68 4.69 -3.91
CA LEU A 620 15.05 4.87 -5.31
C LEU A 620 13.89 4.60 -6.26
N HIS A 621 12.69 4.40 -5.72
CA HIS A 621 11.45 4.25 -6.46
C HIS A 621 11.21 5.47 -7.35
N GLN A 622 10.71 5.23 -8.56
CA GLN A 622 10.23 6.27 -9.46
C GLN A 622 8.77 6.00 -9.73
N PRO A 623 7.88 6.40 -8.81
CA PRO A 623 6.47 6.09 -8.97
C PRO A 623 5.95 6.57 -10.32
N PRO A 624 5.03 5.80 -10.93
CA PRO A 624 4.39 4.60 -10.39
C PRO A 624 5.16 3.27 -10.64
N ASP A 625 6.39 3.30 -11.18
CA ASP A 625 7.17 2.09 -11.52
C ASP A 625 7.79 1.42 -10.28
N THR A 626 7.17 0.32 -9.87
CA THR A 626 7.59 -0.50 -8.72
C THR A 626 8.63 -1.58 -9.06
N SER A 627 9.14 -1.64 -10.30
CA SER A 627 10.05 -2.70 -10.76
C SER A 627 11.31 -2.85 -9.90
N LYS A 628 11.83 -1.74 -9.36
CA LYS A 628 13.02 -1.76 -8.50
C LYS A 628 12.81 -2.49 -7.18
N PHE A 629 11.61 -2.43 -6.60
CA PHE A 629 11.32 -3.21 -5.38
C PHE A 629 11.35 -4.72 -5.69
N LYS A 630 10.83 -5.14 -6.84
CA LYS A 630 10.83 -6.55 -7.28
C LYS A 630 12.22 -7.12 -7.48
N THR A 631 13.18 -6.30 -7.92
CA THR A 631 14.58 -6.72 -8.15
C THR A 631 15.48 -6.51 -6.92
N GLY A 632 14.93 -5.99 -5.81
CA GLY A 632 15.69 -5.66 -4.61
C GLY A 632 16.54 -4.39 -4.71
N GLY A 633 16.42 -3.63 -5.81
CA GLY A 633 17.12 -2.37 -6.07
C GLY A 633 16.31 -1.11 -5.71
N GLY A 634 15.19 -1.26 -5.00
CA GLY A 634 14.33 -0.15 -4.58
C GLY A 634 14.93 0.74 -3.50
N TRP A 635 15.98 0.26 -2.83
CA TRP A 635 16.64 0.96 -1.74
C TRP A 635 18.14 0.98 -1.96
N ASP A 636 18.80 2.10 -1.64
CA ASP A 636 20.22 2.09 -1.33
C ASP A 636 20.47 2.50 0.12
N ALA A 637 21.40 1.78 0.77
CA ALA A 637 21.80 2.09 2.12
C ALA A 637 22.81 3.23 2.11
N ALA A 638 22.41 4.40 2.57
CA ALA A 638 23.35 5.48 2.82
C ALA A 638 24.05 5.21 4.14
N HIS A 639 25.39 5.18 4.12
CA HIS A 639 26.18 5.05 5.34
C HIS A 639 26.14 6.38 6.10
N VAL A 640 25.22 6.46 7.06
CA VAL A 640 25.04 7.61 7.95
C VAL A 640 25.74 7.32 9.28
N ASN A 641 26.56 8.26 9.74
CA ASN A 641 27.23 8.20 11.04
C ASN A 641 26.60 9.22 11.99
N LEU A 642 25.30 9.06 12.27
CA LEU A 642 24.61 9.89 13.26
C LEU A 642 24.23 9.04 14.47
N GLU A 643 24.87 9.36 15.60
CA GLU A 643 24.54 8.82 16.91
C GLU A 643 23.96 9.96 17.75
N THR A 644 22.65 9.94 17.95
CA THR A 644 21.96 11.02 18.66
C THR A 644 22.14 10.91 20.18
N GLY A 645 22.29 9.68 20.68
CA GLY A 645 22.35 9.36 22.11
C GLY A 645 20.99 9.36 22.81
N TYR A 646 19.90 9.47 22.06
CA TYR A 646 18.53 9.47 22.57
C TYR A 646 17.89 8.08 22.46
N ASP A 647 16.97 7.76 23.39
CA ASP A 647 16.06 6.62 23.22
C ASP A 647 15.29 6.78 21.92
N ARG A 648 15.11 5.71 21.14
CA ARG A 648 14.38 5.76 19.87
C ARG A 648 12.99 6.42 19.98
N ARG A 649 12.29 6.26 21.12
CA ARG A 649 10.95 6.81 21.35
C ARG A 649 10.94 8.33 21.45
N ALA A 650 12.11 8.93 21.67
CA ALA A 650 12.31 10.37 21.68
C ALA A 650 12.52 10.95 20.27
N LEU A 651 12.76 10.10 19.26
CA LEU A 651 13.18 10.52 17.94
C LEU A 651 12.01 10.46 16.95
N HIS A 652 11.87 11.54 16.18
CA HIS A 652 10.85 11.72 15.16
C HIS A 652 11.50 12.17 13.85
N ILE A 653 10.78 11.93 12.75
CA ILE A 653 11.21 12.31 11.40
C ILE A 653 10.17 13.27 10.82
N GLY A 654 10.62 14.39 10.26
CA GLY A 654 9.75 15.38 9.62
C GLY A 654 10.49 16.66 9.25
N ASP A 655 10.05 17.35 8.21
CA ASP A 655 10.67 18.60 7.74
C ASP A 655 10.42 19.73 8.75
N TRP A 656 11.44 20.08 9.54
CA TRP A 656 11.30 21.12 10.56
C TRP A 656 11.49 22.51 9.94
N ASP A 657 12.34 22.63 8.92
CA ASP A 657 12.77 23.92 8.40
C ASP A 657 12.22 24.32 7.02
N GLY A 658 11.35 23.49 6.46
CA GLY A 658 10.58 23.72 5.25
C GLY A 658 11.40 23.67 3.97
N ASP A 659 12.57 23.02 4.00
CA ASP A 659 13.48 22.93 2.85
C ASP A 659 13.16 21.77 1.88
N GLY A 660 12.08 21.03 2.18
CA GLY A 660 11.61 19.87 1.45
C GLY A 660 12.31 18.56 1.83
N LYS A 661 13.17 18.55 2.86
CA LYS A 661 13.78 17.32 3.40
C LYS A 661 13.35 17.11 4.84
N ALA A 662 13.13 15.86 5.19
CA ALA A 662 12.85 15.47 6.56
C ALA A 662 14.10 15.60 7.44
N ASP A 663 13.88 16.13 8.65
CA ASP A 663 14.87 16.28 9.71
C ASP A 663 14.69 15.22 10.79
N ILE A 664 15.73 15.06 11.61
CA ILE A 664 15.67 14.19 12.79
C ILE A 664 15.42 15.06 14.02
N ILE A 665 14.35 14.79 14.74
CA ILE A 665 13.86 15.63 15.84
C ILE A 665 13.89 14.79 17.13
N ALA A 666 14.67 15.19 18.12
CA ALA A 666 14.67 14.60 19.46
C ALA A 666 13.83 15.43 20.44
N VAL A 667 13.10 14.73 21.31
CA VAL A 667 12.28 15.31 22.38
C VAL A 667 12.71 14.78 23.74
N GLU A 668 13.00 15.69 24.68
CA GLU A 668 13.29 15.33 26.07
C GLU A 668 12.03 14.83 26.79
N LYS A 669 12.07 13.60 27.37
CA LYS A 669 10.90 12.93 27.98
C LYS A 669 10.10 13.79 28.95
N GLY A 670 10.80 14.50 29.85
CA GLY A 670 10.15 15.21 30.97
C GLY A 670 9.72 16.64 30.63
N SER A 671 10.48 17.34 29.80
CA SER A 671 10.25 18.76 29.50
C SER A 671 9.60 19.00 28.14
N GLY A 672 9.64 18.03 27.24
CA GLY A 672 9.23 18.18 25.85
C GLY A 672 10.15 19.08 25.03
N ALA A 673 11.34 19.42 25.53
CA ALA A 673 12.29 20.28 24.83
C ALA A 673 12.84 19.59 23.57
N VAL A 674 13.05 20.37 22.51
CA VAL A 674 13.35 19.87 21.18
C VAL A 674 14.79 20.16 20.77
N THR A 675 15.46 19.15 20.23
CA THR A 675 16.72 19.27 19.50
C THR A 675 16.52 18.71 18.09
N VAL A 676 16.91 19.45 17.06
CA VAL A 676 16.76 19.06 15.65
C VAL A 676 18.15 18.85 15.04
N TRP A 677 18.30 17.81 14.22
CA TRP A 677 19.41 17.65 13.29
C TRP A 677 18.88 17.92 11.90
N LYS A 678 19.17 19.13 11.40
CA LYS A 678 18.76 19.55 10.07
C LYS A 678 19.51 18.76 9.02
N THR A 679 18.76 18.09 8.16
CA THR A 679 19.30 17.21 7.12
C THR A 679 19.75 18.03 5.93
N SER A 680 20.89 17.67 5.35
CA SER A 680 21.24 18.13 4.01
C SER A 680 21.74 16.95 3.20
N TYR A 681 21.33 16.92 1.93
CA TYR A 681 21.71 15.88 0.99
C TYR A 681 22.34 16.50 -0.25
N ALA A 682 23.63 16.23 -0.47
CA ALA A 682 24.36 16.74 -1.64
C ALA A 682 25.48 15.76 -2.04
N GLY A 683 25.69 15.57 -3.35
CA GLY A 683 26.76 14.70 -3.85
C GLY A 683 26.67 13.25 -3.35
N ASN A 684 25.44 12.73 -3.21
CA ASN A 684 25.12 11.42 -2.65
C ASN A 684 25.58 11.20 -1.20
N LYS A 685 25.61 12.26 -0.39
CA LYS A 685 26.00 12.21 1.01
C LYS A 685 25.05 13.01 1.88
N PHE A 686 24.72 12.44 3.03
CA PHE A 686 24.01 13.13 4.09
C PHE A 686 24.97 13.87 5.02
N SER A 687 24.55 15.05 5.48
CA SER A 687 25.17 15.79 6.58
C SER A 687 24.08 16.35 7.49
N PHE A 688 24.42 16.55 8.77
CA PHE A 688 23.45 16.94 9.80
C PHE A 688 23.94 18.13 10.60
N ALA A 689 23.13 19.18 10.71
CA ALA A 689 23.41 20.33 11.56
C ALA A 689 22.55 20.30 12.82
N LYS A 690 23.17 20.04 13.97
CA LYS A 690 22.47 19.99 15.27
C LYS A 690 22.08 21.40 15.74
N GLN A 691 20.83 21.58 16.13
CA GLN A 691 20.28 22.80 16.68
C GLN A 691 19.38 22.49 17.89
N VAL A 692 19.62 23.15 19.03
CA VAL A 692 18.67 23.13 20.15
C VAL A 692 17.64 24.21 19.92
N ILE A 693 16.35 23.86 19.96
CA ILE A 693 15.26 24.81 19.71
C ILE A 693 14.91 25.53 21.01
N PRO A 694 15.10 26.86 21.09
CA PRO A 694 14.80 27.61 22.30
C PRO A 694 13.29 27.57 22.62
N ASN A 695 12.95 27.58 23.91
CA ASN A 695 11.57 27.66 24.41
C ASN A 695 10.61 26.56 23.88
N SER A 696 11.14 25.45 23.39
CA SER A 696 10.39 24.36 22.75
C SER A 696 9.74 23.36 23.73
N GLY A 697 10.08 23.43 25.02
CA GLY A 697 9.48 22.58 26.06
C GLY A 697 8.03 22.94 26.33
N LYS A 698 7.11 22.43 25.49
CA LYS A 698 5.67 22.72 25.55
C LYS A 698 4.82 21.57 26.11
N CYS A 699 5.32 20.33 26.05
CA CYS A 699 4.58 19.14 26.46
C CYS A 699 5.28 18.38 27.58
N ASN A 700 4.55 18.08 28.65
CA ASN A 700 5.03 17.29 29.78
C ASN A 700 4.48 15.85 29.81
N GLN A 701 3.88 15.40 28.70
CA GLN A 701 3.20 14.10 28.64
C GLN A 701 4.16 12.91 28.49
N GLY A 702 5.42 13.14 28.07
CA GLY A 702 6.44 12.10 27.90
C GLY A 702 6.01 10.92 27.04
N TRP A 703 6.44 9.72 27.41
CA TRP A 703 6.02 8.45 26.81
C TRP A 703 5.95 7.35 27.89
N GLY A 704 5.09 6.36 27.70
CA GLY A 704 4.93 5.23 28.62
C GLY A 704 5.77 4.01 28.25
N VAL A 705 5.29 2.82 28.63
CA VAL A 705 6.00 1.54 28.41
C VAL A 705 6.04 1.17 26.94
N GLY A 706 4.86 1.16 26.32
CA GLY A 706 4.69 0.74 24.94
C GLY A 706 5.50 1.59 23.96
N LEU A 707 6.04 0.94 22.93
CA LEU A 707 6.86 1.60 21.90
C LEU A 707 6.18 2.81 21.24
N PHE A 708 4.85 2.75 21.11
CA PHE A 708 4.05 3.78 20.43
C PHE A 708 3.29 4.71 21.38
N ASP A 709 3.41 4.51 22.70
CA ASP A 709 2.79 5.35 23.71
C ASP A 709 3.57 6.67 23.87
N ILE A 710 3.46 7.55 22.87
CA ILE A 710 4.26 8.78 22.75
C ILE A 710 3.35 10.01 22.88
N GLY A 711 3.72 10.92 23.78
CA GLY A 711 2.97 12.14 24.07
C GLY A 711 3.33 13.34 23.19
N VAL A 712 4.49 13.37 22.54
CA VAL A 712 4.86 14.42 21.58
C VAL A 712 4.91 13.82 20.18
N ILE A 713 4.20 14.42 19.23
CA ILE A 713 4.13 13.96 17.84
C ILE A 713 4.36 15.17 16.93
N PHE A 714 4.90 14.94 15.73
CA PHE A 714 5.13 15.97 14.73
C PHE A 714 4.36 15.65 13.45
N ALA A 715 3.63 16.63 12.91
CA ALA A 715 2.89 16.51 11.67
C ALA A 715 2.58 17.90 11.09
N ASP A 716 2.53 18.06 9.77
CA ASP A 716 2.14 19.33 9.15
C ASP A 716 0.60 19.48 9.15
N LEU A 717 0.06 20.21 10.12
CA LEU A 717 -1.38 20.45 10.22
C LEU A 717 -1.86 21.55 9.28
N THR A 718 -0.95 22.42 8.82
CA THR A 718 -1.28 23.63 8.06
C THR A 718 -1.20 23.42 6.56
N GLY A 719 -0.39 22.47 6.11
CA GLY A 719 -0.02 22.24 4.72
C GLY A 719 1.05 23.19 4.22
N ASN A 720 1.88 23.74 5.12
CA ASN A 720 2.94 24.70 4.77
C ASN A 720 4.28 24.03 4.47
N GLY A 721 4.36 22.70 4.54
CA GLY A 721 5.57 21.90 4.34
C GLY A 721 6.44 21.74 5.59
N ARG A 722 6.05 22.30 6.74
CA ARG A 722 6.76 22.18 8.02
C ARG A 722 5.95 21.34 8.99
N VAL A 723 6.63 20.49 9.77
CA VAL A 723 5.95 19.77 10.85
C VAL A 723 5.68 20.68 12.06
N ASP A 724 4.49 20.53 12.64
CA ASP A 724 4.03 21.23 13.84
C ASP A 724 4.27 20.39 15.10
N TYR A 725 4.42 21.05 16.26
CA TYR A 725 4.62 20.39 17.55
C TYR A 725 3.28 20.04 18.19
N LEU A 726 2.99 18.75 18.39
CA LEU A 726 1.74 18.26 18.96
C LEU A 726 1.99 17.61 20.33
N CYS A 727 1.15 17.93 21.31
CA CYS A 727 1.14 17.34 22.65
C CYS A 727 -0.16 16.56 22.87
N MET A 728 -0.07 15.24 22.99
CA MET A 728 -1.20 14.32 23.10
C MET A 728 -1.28 13.69 24.50
N LYS A 729 -2.46 13.82 25.11
CA LYS A 729 -2.82 13.17 26.38
C LYS A 729 -3.12 11.68 26.16
N PRO A 730 -3.09 10.83 27.21
CA PRO A 730 -3.36 9.39 27.07
C PRO A 730 -4.69 9.04 26.39
N ASP A 731 -5.70 9.91 26.50
CA ASP A 731 -7.03 9.74 25.90
C ASP A 731 -7.15 10.24 24.45
N GLY A 732 -6.04 10.67 23.83
CA GLY A 732 -5.99 11.20 22.47
C GLY A 732 -6.32 12.70 22.34
N THR A 733 -6.68 13.39 23.43
CA THR A 733 -6.84 14.86 23.40
C THR A 733 -5.50 15.50 23.04
N THR A 734 -5.48 16.34 22.00
CA THR A 734 -4.26 16.91 21.44
C THR A 734 -4.28 18.43 21.44
N GLU A 735 -3.20 19.03 21.93
CA GLU A 735 -2.88 20.46 21.85
C GLU A 735 -1.71 20.67 20.89
N ALA A 736 -1.64 21.82 20.21
CA ALA A 736 -0.58 22.08 19.23
C ALA A 736 0.06 23.47 19.33
N TRP A 737 1.29 23.54 18.84
CA TRP A 737 2.00 24.77 18.53
C TRP A 737 2.53 24.71 17.10
N LEU A 738 2.10 25.66 16.27
CA LEU A 738 2.39 25.66 14.85
C LEU A 738 3.77 26.27 14.54
N ASN A 739 4.41 25.71 13.53
CA ASN A 739 5.71 26.11 13.01
C ASN A 739 5.54 26.96 11.73
N ASP A 740 5.04 28.20 11.89
CA ASP A 740 4.55 29.07 10.80
C ASP A 740 5.64 29.88 10.05
N ASP A 741 6.90 29.42 9.99
CA ASP A 741 8.06 30.19 9.49
C ASP A 741 8.45 31.38 10.42
N GLY A 742 9.23 31.04 11.44
CA GLY A 742 9.73 31.94 12.48
C GLY A 742 10.53 31.16 13.52
N SER A 743 11.19 31.83 14.46
CA SER A 743 11.95 31.11 15.51
C SER A 743 11.07 30.52 16.61
N ASP A 744 9.82 30.98 16.75
CA ASP A 744 8.95 30.66 17.89
C ASP A 744 7.69 29.90 17.45
N LEU A 745 7.36 28.83 18.20
CA LEU A 745 6.17 28.00 17.98
C LEU A 745 4.89 28.73 18.46
N ARG A 746 3.91 28.93 17.57
CA ARG A 746 2.64 29.62 17.88
C ARG A 746 1.62 28.67 18.50
N SER A 747 1.22 28.91 19.75
CA SER A 747 0.18 28.10 20.39
C SER A 747 -1.20 28.30 19.76
N VAL A 748 -1.87 27.20 19.43
CA VAL A 748 -3.28 27.18 18.98
C VAL A 748 -4.21 26.46 19.95
N GLY A 749 -3.70 26.03 21.10
CA GLY A 749 -4.45 25.28 22.10
C GLY A 749 -4.88 23.89 21.60
N GLN A 750 -6.03 23.40 22.06
CA GLN A 750 -6.55 22.10 21.66
C GLN A 750 -6.89 22.07 20.16
N ILE A 751 -6.31 21.14 19.42
CA ILE A 751 -6.62 20.85 18.01
C ILE A 751 -7.53 19.63 17.86
N LYS A 752 -7.56 18.70 18.84
CA LYS A 752 -8.42 17.52 18.78
C LYS A 752 -8.89 17.13 20.19
N PHE A 753 -10.20 16.91 20.34
CA PHE A 753 -10.78 16.34 21.57
C PHE A 753 -10.67 14.81 21.56
N SER A 754 -10.67 14.18 22.75
CA SER A 754 -10.64 12.73 22.92
C SER A 754 -11.77 12.01 22.19
N GLU A 755 -11.39 10.93 21.49
CA GLU A 755 -12.32 9.94 20.92
C GLU A 755 -12.43 8.69 21.80
N LYS A 756 -11.94 8.76 23.05
CA LYS A 756 -11.82 7.64 24.01
C LYS A 756 -11.02 6.47 23.45
N PHE A 757 -9.95 6.80 22.75
CA PHE A 757 -8.97 5.85 22.27
C PHE A 757 -7.60 6.18 22.84
N ASP A 758 -6.83 5.14 23.08
CA ASP A 758 -5.47 5.23 23.58
C ASP A 758 -4.57 5.93 22.54
N ARG A 759 -3.81 6.93 22.99
CA ARG A 759 -2.84 7.66 22.15
C ARG A 759 -1.84 6.77 21.45
N ALA A 760 -1.50 5.60 21.99
CA ALA A 760 -0.57 4.67 21.36
C ALA A 760 -1.04 4.20 19.96
N ASN A 761 -2.34 4.29 19.70
CA ASN A 761 -2.99 3.88 18.45
C ASN A 761 -3.29 5.06 17.51
N HIS A 762 -2.91 6.29 17.86
CA HIS A 762 -3.11 7.46 17.02
C HIS A 762 -1.90 7.75 16.13
N ARG A 763 -2.16 8.18 14.89
CA ARG A 763 -1.14 8.61 13.92
C ARG A 763 -1.61 9.89 13.21
N PHE A 764 -0.69 10.56 12.55
CA PHE A 764 -0.99 11.66 11.64
C PHE A 764 -0.34 11.39 10.28
N ALA A 765 -1.10 11.52 9.21
CA ALA A 765 -0.63 11.32 7.84
C ALA A 765 -1.61 11.96 6.85
N ASP A 766 -1.14 12.44 5.70
CA ASP A 766 -2.01 13.00 4.66
C ASP A 766 -2.70 11.88 3.87
N VAL A 767 -3.97 11.59 4.19
CA VAL A 767 -4.71 10.47 3.59
C VAL A 767 -5.35 10.88 2.27
N ASN A 768 -5.81 12.13 2.18
CA ASN A 768 -6.54 12.60 1.02
C ASN A 768 -5.62 13.22 -0.04
N GLY A 769 -4.39 13.63 0.30
CA GLY A 769 -3.38 14.25 -0.57
C GLY A 769 -3.44 15.78 -0.60
N ASP A 770 -4.07 16.42 0.38
CA ASP A 770 -4.32 17.87 0.39
C ASP A 770 -3.18 18.71 0.99
N GLY A 771 -2.10 18.04 1.40
CA GLY A 771 -0.92 18.60 2.03
C GLY A 771 -1.01 18.68 3.55
N ARG A 772 -2.19 18.49 4.15
CA ARG A 772 -2.37 18.51 5.60
C ARG A 772 -2.41 17.09 6.15
N ALA A 773 -1.78 16.90 7.30
CA ALA A 773 -1.88 15.66 8.02
C ALA A 773 -3.29 15.48 8.61
N ASP A 774 -3.88 14.32 8.34
CA ASP A 774 -5.15 13.87 8.90
C ASP A 774 -4.94 13.15 10.24
N PHE A 775 -6.00 13.03 11.05
CA PHE A 775 -5.93 12.32 12.33
C PHE A 775 -6.42 10.89 12.18
N LEU A 776 -5.58 9.92 12.55
CA LEU A 776 -5.81 8.50 12.35
C LEU A 776 -5.97 7.81 13.71
N TRP A 777 -6.88 6.84 13.79
CA TRP A 777 -6.89 5.81 14.83
C TRP A 777 -6.75 4.44 14.18
N VAL A 778 -5.70 3.73 14.54
CA VAL A 778 -5.33 2.42 13.99
C VAL A 778 -5.80 1.34 14.95
N ASP A 779 -6.67 0.45 14.50
CA ASP A 779 -7.15 -0.65 15.33
C ASP A 779 -5.98 -1.56 15.76
N LYS A 780 -5.85 -1.76 17.08
CA LYS A 780 -4.73 -2.49 17.68
C LYS A 780 -4.67 -3.95 17.20
N PHE A 781 -5.80 -4.58 16.85
CA PHE A 781 -5.89 -5.99 16.49
C PHE A 781 -5.67 -6.26 15.01
N ASN A 782 -6.24 -5.47 14.12
CA ASN A 782 -6.23 -5.79 12.68
C ASN A 782 -5.65 -4.67 11.80
N GLY A 783 -5.29 -3.52 12.39
CA GLY A 783 -4.72 -2.39 11.66
C GLY A 783 -5.72 -1.60 10.82
N ASP A 784 -7.01 -1.95 10.84
CA ASP A 784 -8.04 -1.14 10.19
C ASP A 784 -8.01 0.27 10.76
N THR A 785 -7.99 1.28 9.89
CA THR A 785 -7.72 2.65 10.33
C THR A 785 -8.92 3.55 10.06
N LYS A 786 -9.37 4.19 11.14
CA LYS A 786 -10.38 5.24 11.14
C LYS A 786 -9.73 6.60 10.94
N VAL A 787 -10.30 7.42 10.07
CA VAL A 787 -9.72 8.71 9.66
C VAL A 787 -10.68 9.87 9.95
N TRP A 788 -10.12 10.96 10.46
CA TRP A 788 -10.72 12.28 10.48
C TRP A 788 -9.90 13.20 9.60
N GLU A 789 -10.50 13.67 8.50
CA GLU A 789 -9.83 14.59 7.59
C GLU A 789 -9.66 15.96 8.22
N ASN A 790 -8.47 16.54 8.08
CA ASN A 790 -8.12 17.88 8.53
C ASN A 790 -8.63 18.94 7.53
N LEU A 791 -9.58 19.76 7.95
CA LEU A 791 -10.16 20.84 7.14
C LEU A 791 -9.55 22.22 7.46
N GLY A 792 -8.44 22.24 8.22
CA GLY A 792 -7.67 23.44 8.56
C GLY A 792 -8.07 24.14 9.85
N GLU A 793 -7.24 25.14 10.22
CA GLU A 793 -7.43 26.01 11.39
C GLU A 793 -8.71 26.87 11.24
N LEU A 794 -9.44 27.04 12.33
CA LEU A 794 -10.59 27.94 12.41
C LEU A 794 -10.14 29.41 12.48
N PRO A 795 -10.80 30.32 11.74
CA PRO A 795 -10.41 31.73 11.73
C PRO A 795 -10.68 32.41 13.08
N ASN A 796 -9.96 33.49 13.36
CA ASN A 796 -10.21 34.41 14.49
C ASN A 796 -10.25 33.74 15.87
N GLY A 797 -9.56 32.62 16.06
CA GLY A 797 -9.54 31.89 17.34
C GLY A 797 -10.84 31.16 17.68
N GLU A 798 -11.75 30.99 16.71
CA GLU A 798 -12.96 30.20 16.89
C GLU A 798 -12.65 28.75 17.31
N ARG A 799 -13.62 28.11 17.98
CA ARG A 799 -13.49 26.74 18.48
C ARG A 799 -14.78 25.96 18.24
N VAL A 800 -14.66 24.73 17.76
CA VAL A 800 -15.78 23.78 17.64
C VAL A 800 -15.50 22.58 18.54
N GLY A 801 -16.35 22.36 19.56
CA GLY A 801 -16.08 21.32 20.57
C GLY A 801 -14.77 21.53 21.34
N GLY A 802 -14.34 22.79 21.47
CA GLY A 802 -13.04 23.15 22.06
C GLY A 802 -11.85 23.03 21.10
N SER A 803 -12.02 22.45 19.91
CA SER A 803 -10.95 22.33 18.90
C SER A 803 -10.78 23.61 18.08
N SER A 804 -9.53 24.02 17.85
CA SER A 804 -9.11 25.08 16.94
C SER A 804 -9.05 24.68 15.48
N PHE A 805 -9.23 23.39 15.16
CA PHE A 805 -9.21 22.84 13.80
C PHE A 805 -10.55 22.19 13.47
N ARG A 806 -10.91 22.18 12.19
CA ARG A 806 -12.09 21.46 11.71
C ARG A 806 -11.69 20.04 11.30
N TRP A 807 -12.47 19.06 11.75
CA TRP A 807 -12.24 17.65 11.46
C TRP A 807 -13.49 17.01 10.86
N SER A 808 -13.32 16.22 9.80
CA SER A 808 -14.41 15.45 9.16
C SER A 808 -14.20 13.95 9.37
N LEU A 809 -14.99 13.33 10.24
CA LEU A 809 -14.95 11.87 10.42
C LEU A 809 -15.38 11.15 9.13
N LYS A 810 -14.50 10.30 8.59
CA LYS A 810 -14.80 9.42 7.44
C LYS A 810 -15.12 7.99 7.84
N GLY A 811 -14.86 7.62 9.08
CA GLY A 811 -14.94 6.22 9.51
C GLY A 811 -13.70 5.44 9.11
N THR A 812 -13.83 4.11 9.02
CA THR A 812 -12.73 3.21 8.64
C THR A 812 -12.52 3.22 7.13
N VAL A 813 -11.36 3.69 6.68
CA VAL A 813 -11.04 3.87 5.24
C VAL A 813 -9.79 3.11 4.79
N TYR A 814 -8.93 2.71 5.72
CA TYR A 814 -7.90 1.72 5.44
C TYR A 814 -8.31 0.36 5.98
N LYS A 815 -8.03 -0.67 5.18
CA LYS A 815 -8.10 -2.06 5.59
C LYS A 815 -6.69 -2.47 6.00
N GLY A 816 -6.49 -2.85 7.25
CA GLY A 816 -5.18 -3.29 7.74
C GLY A 816 -4.80 -4.67 7.20
N SER A 817 -3.49 -4.95 7.21
CA SER A 817 -2.93 -6.26 6.83
C SER A 817 -2.40 -7.06 8.02
N SER A 818 -2.25 -6.40 9.18
CA SER A 818 -1.75 -6.95 10.44
C SER A 818 -2.19 -6.01 11.57
N ARG A 819 -2.00 -6.44 12.82
CA ARG A 819 -2.19 -5.62 14.03
C ARG A 819 -1.60 -4.21 13.92
N GLY A 820 -2.30 -3.23 14.51
CA GLY A 820 -2.04 -1.80 14.30
C GLY A 820 -0.64 -1.33 14.63
N SER A 821 0.01 -1.96 15.62
CA SER A 821 1.41 -1.68 15.99
C SER A 821 2.45 -1.99 14.89
N ASN A 822 2.05 -2.68 13.82
CA ASN A 822 2.91 -3.00 12.68
C ASN A 822 2.59 -2.12 11.45
N MET A 823 1.54 -1.28 11.53
CA MET A 823 1.09 -0.44 10.42
C MET A 823 1.78 0.93 10.46
N HIS A 824 2.32 1.33 9.32
CA HIS A 824 2.91 2.65 9.07
C HIS A 824 2.23 3.33 7.89
N PHE A 825 2.28 4.66 7.84
CA PHE A 825 1.55 5.49 6.87
C PHE A 825 2.44 6.42 6.01
N PRO A 826 3.52 5.92 5.37
CA PRO A 826 4.41 6.73 4.53
C PRO A 826 3.84 7.02 3.13
N ASN A 827 4.37 8.02 2.44
CA ASN A 827 4.16 8.29 1.01
C ASN A 827 5.24 7.58 0.16
N ILE A 828 5.06 6.28 -0.08
CA ILE A 828 6.00 5.46 -0.89
C ILE A 828 5.60 5.48 -2.36
N GLY A 829 4.31 5.63 -2.65
CA GLY A 829 3.74 5.81 -3.97
C GLY A 829 4.06 7.17 -4.59
N GLY A 830 4.68 8.10 -3.85
CA GLY A 830 5.17 9.41 -4.33
C GLY A 830 4.09 10.31 -4.92
N VAL A 831 2.84 10.11 -4.50
CA VAL A 831 1.70 10.93 -4.92
C VAL A 831 1.26 11.93 -3.85
N GLY A 832 2.02 12.04 -2.75
CA GLY A 832 1.70 12.92 -1.62
C GLY A 832 0.59 12.36 -0.74
N ARG A 833 0.32 11.05 -0.81
CA ARG A 833 -0.75 10.38 -0.05
C ARG A 833 -0.15 9.25 0.76
N ALA A 834 -0.64 9.10 1.98
CA ALA A 834 -0.24 8.05 2.89
C ALA A 834 -0.67 6.67 2.37
N ASP A 835 0.29 5.82 2.06
CA ASP A 835 0.09 4.39 1.82
C ASP A 835 -0.03 3.64 3.16
N ILE A 836 -0.28 2.33 3.14
CA ILE A 836 0.01 1.48 4.31
C ILE A 836 1.28 0.69 4.04
N VAL A 837 2.20 0.68 5.01
CA VAL A 837 3.30 -0.27 5.05
C VAL A 837 3.20 -1.12 6.31
N ASP A 838 3.12 -2.44 6.13
CA ASP A 838 3.20 -3.45 7.18
C ASP A 838 4.64 -3.86 7.41
N VAL A 839 5.17 -3.55 8.59
CA VAL A 839 6.53 -3.93 8.98
C VAL A 839 6.47 -5.09 9.98
N ASN A 840 6.97 -6.24 9.55
CA ASN A 840 7.09 -7.40 10.42
C ASN A 840 8.04 -7.11 11.58
N PRO A 841 7.62 -7.22 12.85
CA PRO A 841 8.42 -6.79 13.99
C PRO A 841 9.70 -7.62 14.14
N THR A 842 9.63 -8.94 13.92
CA THR A 842 10.81 -9.81 14.07
C THR A 842 11.84 -9.58 12.97
N THR A 843 11.39 -9.49 11.72
CA THR A 843 12.28 -9.56 10.56
C THR A 843 12.59 -8.21 9.92
N ALA A 844 11.79 -7.17 10.23
CA ALA A 844 11.76 -5.86 9.55
C ALA A 844 11.46 -5.93 8.04
N LYS A 845 10.94 -7.06 7.53
CA LYS A 845 10.38 -7.11 6.18
C LYS A 845 9.13 -6.25 6.10
N GLY A 846 8.95 -5.55 4.99
CA GLY A 846 7.94 -4.53 4.80
C GLY A 846 7.09 -4.80 3.57
N PHE A 847 5.77 -4.68 3.68
CA PHE A 847 4.82 -4.89 2.57
C PHE A 847 3.91 -3.68 2.39
N ILE A 848 3.64 -3.28 1.15
CA ILE A 848 2.92 -2.03 0.85
C ILE A 848 1.50 -2.25 0.34
N TRP A 849 0.57 -1.38 0.73
CA TRP A 849 -0.73 -1.19 0.09
C TRP A 849 -0.89 0.27 -0.33
N PHE A 850 -0.99 0.51 -1.63
CA PHE A 850 -1.01 1.86 -2.17
C PHE A 850 -2.31 2.61 -1.88
N ASN A 851 -2.20 3.89 -1.59
CA ASN A 851 -3.30 4.83 -1.58
C ASN A 851 -3.35 5.61 -2.90
N SER A 852 -3.70 4.87 -3.96
CA SER A 852 -3.88 5.44 -5.29
C SER A 852 -5.17 6.24 -5.39
N CYS A 853 -5.12 7.34 -6.13
CA CYS A 853 -6.30 8.09 -6.52
C CYS A 853 -6.60 7.72 -7.97
N PRO A 854 -7.75 7.09 -8.28
CA PRO A 854 -8.14 6.93 -9.67
C PRO A 854 -8.36 8.32 -10.26
N GLY A 855 -7.40 8.76 -11.08
CA GLY A 855 -7.42 10.04 -11.78
C GLY A 855 -8.74 10.22 -12.52
N GLY A 856 -9.36 11.37 -12.26
CA GLY A 856 -10.74 11.65 -12.64
C GLY A 856 -10.96 13.04 -13.20
N GLY A 857 -9.97 13.59 -13.89
CA GLY A 857 -10.24 14.48 -15.02
C GLY A 857 -10.38 15.98 -14.81
N ASP A 858 -9.87 16.66 -15.84
CA ASP A 858 -10.06 18.04 -16.28
C ASP A 858 -9.71 19.14 -15.27
N ASP A 859 -8.82 20.03 -15.72
CA ASP A 859 -8.47 21.26 -15.04
C ASP A 859 -9.46 22.37 -15.40
N GLY A 860 -9.75 23.25 -14.43
CA GLY A 860 -10.45 24.51 -14.66
C GLY A 860 -9.66 25.51 -15.53
N GLU A 861 -8.70 25.05 -16.34
CA GLU A 861 -8.16 25.82 -17.46
C GLU A 861 -9.37 26.26 -18.29
N GLY A 862 -9.55 27.54 -18.54
CA GLY A 862 -10.69 28.02 -19.31
C GLY A 862 -10.58 27.63 -20.79
N PRO A 863 -11.14 28.44 -21.70
CA PRO A 863 -10.89 28.30 -23.13
C PRO A 863 -9.38 28.26 -23.42
N VAL A 864 -8.93 27.24 -24.17
CA VAL A 864 -7.53 27.07 -24.56
C VAL A 864 -7.29 27.73 -25.92
N PRO A 865 -6.18 28.47 -26.13
CA PRO A 865 -5.79 28.96 -27.46
C PRO A 865 -5.49 27.80 -28.42
N ASP A 866 -5.64 28.03 -29.72
CA ASP A 866 -5.27 27.05 -30.76
C ASP A 866 -3.80 26.61 -30.58
N PRO A 867 -3.51 25.31 -30.35
CA PRO A 867 -2.13 24.81 -30.22
C PRO A 867 -1.38 24.75 -31.56
N MET A 868 -2.01 25.20 -32.66
CA MET A 868 -1.45 25.28 -34.00
C MET A 868 -0.87 23.93 -34.47
N LEU A 869 -1.67 22.87 -34.38
CA LEU A 869 -1.25 21.57 -34.89
C LEU A 869 -0.93 21.66 -36.40
N PRO A 870 0.14 20.99 -36.86
CA PRO A 870 0.46 20.97 -38.28
C PRO A 870 -0.67 20.27 -39.06
N ALA A 871 -1.02 20.81 -40.22
CA ALA A 871 -2.07 20.25 -41.06
C ALA A 871 -1.72 18.83 -41.50
N TYR A 872 -2.53 17.86 -41.08
CA TYR A 872 -2.41 16.46 -41.48
C TYR A 872 -3.45 16.12 -42.54
N ASN A 873 -2.96 15.90 -43.77
CA ASN A 873 -3.77 15.52 -44.92
C ASN A 873 -3.26 14.16 -45.42
N PRO A 874 -3.79 13.04 -44.91
CA PRO A 874 -3.34 11.72 -45.34
C PRO A 874 -3.55 11.55 -46.84
N SER A 875 -2.64 10.83 -47.49
CA SER A 875 -2.64 10.54 -48.92
C SER A 875 -3.80 9.60 -49.30
N GLY A 876 -5.04 10.10 -49.26
CA GLY A 876 -6.25 9.32 -49.54
C GLY A 876 -6.69 8.44 -48.38
N PRO A 877 -7.91 7.85 -48.46
CA PRO A 877 -8.35 6.88 -47.47
C PRO A 877 -7.36 5.71 -47.50
N ILE A 878 -6.77 5.40 -46.34
CA ILE A 878 -6.18 4.08 -46.14
C ILE A 878 -7.36 3.12 -46.06
N ASP A 879 -7.82 2.75 -47.24
CA ASP A 879 -8.62 1.56 -47.44
C ASP A 879 -7.62 0.40 -47.52
N PRO A 880 -7.68 -0.58 -46.61
CA PRO A 880 -7.01 -1.85 -46.78
C PRO A 880 -7.78 -2.66 -47.83
N THR A 881 -7.76 -2.17 -49.05
CA THR A 881 -7.56 -3.03 -50.20
C THR A 881 -6.19 -2.60 -50.69
N ASP A 882 -5.19 -3.45 -50.51
CA ASP A 882 -3.85 -3.22 -51.02
C ASP A 882 -3.92 -2.56 -52.42
N PRO A 883 -3.38 -1.35 -52.64
CA PRO A 883 -3.39 -0.75 -53.97
C PRO A 883 -2.69 -1.63 -55.01
N ASP A 884 -1.78 -2.52 -54.58
CA ASP A 884 -1.16 -3.51 -55.44
C ASP A 884 -2.12 -4.65 -55.80
N ASP A 885 -3.17 -4.93 -55.01
CA ASP A 885 -4.15 -5.98 -55.31
C ASP A 885 -4.97 -5.67 -56.56
N LYS A 886 -5.34 -4.41 -56.81
CA LYS A 886 -6.12 -4.03 -58.01
C LYS A 886 -5.26 -3.94 -59.27
N VAL A 887 -4.00 -3.54 -59.12
CA VAL A 887 -3.01 -3.52 -60.21
C VAL A 887 -2.59 -4.95 -60.57
N ASN A 888 -2.36 -5.80 -59.58
CA ASN A 888 -2.08 -7.22 -59.76
C ASN A 888 -3.31 -7.97 -60.27
N ALA A 889 -4.52 -7.62 -59.86
CA ALA A 889 -5.77 -8.14 -60.43
C ALA A 889 -5.89 -7.83 -61.93
N ASN A 890 -5.63 -6.58 -62.33
CA ASN A 890 -5.64 -6.20 -63.75
C ASN A 890 -4.54 -6.91 -64.55
N LYS A 891 -3.33 -7.08 -63.97
CA LYS A 891 -2.24 -7.86 -64.60
C LYS A 891 -2.58 -9.36 -64.68
N PHE A 892 -3.22 -9.90 -63.66
CA PHE A 892 -3.66 -11.29 -63.56
C PHE A 892 -4.75 -11.61 -64.59
N CYS A 893 -5.80 -10.79 -64.64
CA CYS A 893 -6.94 -11.00 -65.54
C CYS A 893 -6.62 -10.75 -67.02
N SER A 894 -5.58 -9.97 -67.34
CA SER A 894 -5.17 -9.66 -68.72
C SER A 894 -4.21 -10.68 -69.36
N LYS A 895 -3.69 -11.65 -68.60
CA LYS A 895 -2.70 -12.64 -69.09
C LYS A 895 -3.34 -14.04 -69.18
N ASN A 896 -3.58 -14.54 -70.41
CA ASN A 896 -4.08 -15.92 -70.62
C ASN A 896 -3.10 -16.97 -70.03
N GLU A 897 -3.59 -18.15 -69.63
CA GLU A 897 -2.78 -19.26 -69.07
C GLU A 897 -1.52 -19.61 -69.89
N GLY A 898 -1.51 -19.34 -71.20
CA GLY A 898 -0.36 -19.59 -72.08
C GLY A 898 0.80 -18.58 -72.03
N SER A 899 0.72 -17.53 -71.19
CA SER A 899 1.69 -16.43 -71.15
C SER A 899 2.56 -16.38 -69.88
N TRP A 900 2.55 -17.42 -69.05
CA TRP A 900 3.09 -17.39 -67.69
C TRP A 900 4.47 -18.04 -67.53
N SER A 901 5.36 -17.38 -66.78
CA SER A 901 6.72 -17.83 -66.45
C SER A 901 7.00 -17.73 -64.94
N PRO A 902 8.04 -18.40 -64.41
CA PRO A 902 8.47 -18.26 -63.02
C PRO A 902 8.75 -16.81 -62.60
N GLU A 903 9.21 -15.97 -63.54
CA GLU A 903 9.42 -14.54 -63.30
C GLU A 903 8.09 -13.83 -63.02
N LEU A 904 7.03 -14.13 -63.78
CA LEU A 904 5.70 -13.53 -63.58
C LEU A 904 5.02 -14.05 -62.29
N TRP A 905 5.28 -15.30 -61.90
CA TRP A 905 4.87 -15.86 -60.60
C TRP A 905 5.49 -15.11 -59.42
N ASN A 906 6.79 -14.81 -59.52
CA ASN A 906 7.51 -14.04 -58.52
C ASN A 906 7.13 -12.55 -58.55
N GLU A 907 6.93 -11.97 -59.73
CA GLU A 907 6.50 -10.56 -59.92
C GLU A 907 5.16 -10.29 -59.24
N LEU A 908 4.19 -11.21 -59.38
CA LEU A 908 2.89 -11.09 -58.72
C LEU A 908 2.88 -11.64 -57.28
N GLN A 909 4.04 -12.04 -56.75
CA GLN A 909 4.21 -12.53 -55.38
C GLN A 909 3.20 -13.61 -54.96
N VAL A 910 2.76 -14.46 -55.90
CA VAL A 910 1.66 -15.41 -55.71
C VAL A 910 1.94 -16.37 -54.54
N GLY A 911 3.19 -16.78 -54.36
CA GLY A 911 3.63 -17.65 -53.26
C GLY A 911 3.54 -16.97 -51.88
N THR A 912 3.91 -15.70 -51.79
CA THR A 912 3.81 -14.90 -50.55
C THR A 912 2.35 -14.67 -50.17
N TRP A 913 1.50 -14.35 -51.15
CA TRP A 913 0.06 -14.20 -50.96
C TRP A 913 -0.58 -15.49 -50.43
N LEU A 914 -0.24 -16.64 -51.01
CA LEU A 914 -0.68 -17.96 -50.55
C LEU A 914 -0.24 -18.22 -49.11
N ASP A 915 1.03 -17.98 -48.77
CA ASP A 915 1.56 -18.18 -47.42
C ASP A 915 0.85 -17.29 -46.38
N GLN A 916 0.70 -15.99 -46.68
CA GLN A 916 0.05 -15.02 -45.79
C GLN A 916 -1.44 -15.36 -45.53
N ARG A 917 -2.22 -15.65 -46.60
CA ARG A 917 -3.63 -16.03 -46.47
C ARG A 917 -3.78 -17.40 -45.79
N THR A 918 -2.89 -18.35 -46.03
CA THR A 918 -2.95 -19.67 -45.38
C THR A 918 -2.63 -19.57 -43.88
N ARG A 919 -1.68 -18.72 -43.48
CA ARG A 919 -1.38 -18.41 -42.07
C ARG A 919 -2.57 -17.70 -41.38
N TRP A 920 -3.20 -16.75 -42.05
CA TRP A 920 -4.41 -16.04 -41.58
C TRP A 920 -5.53 -17.01 -41.16
N TYR A 921 -5.75 -18.12 -41.89
CA TYR A 921 -6.86 -19.06 -41.62
C TYR A 921 -6.48 -20.35 -40.88
N SER A 922 -5.18 -20.70 -40.78
CA SER A 922 -4.74 -21.95 -40.12
C SER A 922 -4.29 -21.81 -38.66
N GLY A 923 -4.15 -20.57 -38.16
CA GLY A 923 -3.99 -20.29 -36.72
C GLY A 923 -2.81 -20.98 -36.03
N ARG A 924 -1.70 -21.28 -36.74
CA ARG A 924 -0.49 -21.86 -36.14
C ARG A 924 0.81 -21.24 -36.67
N PRO A 925 1.90 -21.24 -35.87
CA PRO A 925 3.08 -20.39 -36.09
C PRO A 925 4.14 -20.98 -37.04
N GLU A 926 4.02 -22.20 -37.54
CA GLU A 926 5.16 -22.95 -38.09
C GLU A 926 5.24 -23.09 -39.63
N GLY A 927 4.41 -22.39 -40.41
CA GLY A 927 4.39 -22.57 -41.86
C GLY A 927 3.86 -23.96 -42.30
N TRP A 928 3.74 -24.14 -43.62
CA TRP A 928 3.08 -25.26 -44.32
C TRP A 928 3.02 -26.61 -43.55
N PRO A 929 1.85 -27.29 -43.44
CA PRO A 929 1.78 -28.57 -42.74
C PRO A 929 2.59 -29.65 -43.47
N ARG A 930 3.52 -30.32 -42.77
CA ARG A 930 4.09 -31.61 -43.21
C ARG A 930 3.17 -32.75 -42.77
N PRO A 931 2.76 -33.66 -43.67
CA PRO A 931 1.90 -34.77 -43.29
C PRO A 931 2.69 -35.80 -42.48
N LYS A 932 2.25 -36.06 -41.24
CA LYS A 932 2.55 -37.32 -40.54
C LYS A 932 1.32 -38.23 -40.70
N THR A 933 1.42 -39.18 -41.62
CA THR A 933 0.65 -40.43 -41.73
C THR A 933 -0.88 -40.36 -41.95
N ASN A 934 -1.26 -40.78 -43.17
CA ASN A 934 -2.43 -41.57 -43.61
C ASN A 934 -3.80 -41.41 -42.92
N SER A 935 -4.34 -40.20 -42.86
CA SER A 935 -5.80 -40.01 -42.87
C SER A 935 -6.17 -38.84 -43.78
N TRP A 936 -7.20 -39.03 -44.59
CA TRP A 936 -7.51 -38.28 -45.81
C TRP A 936 -8.10 -36.87 -45.60
N ASP A 937 -7.74 -36.14 -44.54
CA ASP A 937 -8.39 -34.85 -44.19
C ASP A 937 -7.46 -33.63 -44.08
N ALA A 938 -6.25 -33.66 -44.65
CA ALA A 938 -5.28 -32.59 -44.41
C ALA A 938 -4.77 -31.90 -45.68
N GLY A 939 -4.97 -30.58 -45.76
CA GLY A 939 -3.97 -29.68 -46.35
C GLY A 939 -4.48 -28.44 -47.08
N VAL A 940 -5.59 -28.53 -47.83
CA VAL A 940 -6.04 -27.45 -48.73
C VAL A 940 -7.56 -27.27 -48.75
N PRO A 941 -8.40 -28.33 -48.71
CA PRO A 941 -9.86 -28.17 -48.78
C PRO A 941 -10.48 -27.40 -47.60
N ARG A 942 -9.84 -27.43 -46.42
CA ARG A 942 -10.37 -26.83 -45.19
C ARG A 942 -10.34 -25.30 -45.19
N VAL A 943 -9.33 -24.69 -45.84
CA VAL A 943 -9.23 -23.23 -46.00
C VAL A 943 -10.38 -22.68 -46.86
N ILE A 944 -10.84 -23.48 -47.82
CA ILE A 944 -11.88 -23.12 -48.80
C ILE A 944 -13.29 -23.21 -48.18
N SER A 945 -13.54 -24.20 -47.32
CA SER A 945 -14.86 -24.42 -46.70
C SER A 945 -15.37 -23.24 -45.87
N ASN A 946 -14.49 -22.37 -45.36
CA ASN A 946 -14.84 -21.21 -44.53
C ASN A 946 -15.21 -19.95 -45.35
N PHE A 947 -15.01 -19.94 -46.68
CA PHE A 947 -15.43 -18.85 -47.56
C PHE A 947 -16.89 -18.94 -48.03
N ARG A 948 -17.70 -19.88 -47.49
CA ARG A 948 -19.06 -20.21 -47.95
C ARG A 948 -19.17 -20.44 -49.48
N LEU A 949 -18.22 -21.19 -50.04
CA LEU A 949 -18.20 -21.59 -51.47
C LEU A 949 -19.17 -22.74 -51.81
N LEU A 950 -20.24 -22.94 -51.03
CA LEU A 950 -21.22 -24.02 -51.22
C LEU A 950 -22.62 -23.53 -51.57
N THR A 951 -22.81 -22.23 -51.80
CA THR A 951 -23.96 -21.80 -52.61
C THR A 951 -23.54 -21.97 -54.06
N GLU A 952 -24.18 -22.92 -54.75
CA GLU A 952 -23.95 -23.31 -56.15
C GLU A 952 -23.84 -22.07 -57.06
N ASP A 953 -22.60 -21.60 -57.29
CA ASP A 953 -22.26 -20.65 -58.34
C ASP A 953 -21.75 -21.48 -59.53
N GLU A 954 -22.46 -21.47 -60.66
CA GLU A 954 -22.10 -22.31 -61.83
C GLU A 954 -20.71 -22.00 -62.41
N PHE A 955 -20.07 -20.88 -62.03
CA PHE A 955 -18.88 -20.38 -62.73
C PHE A 955 -17.54 -20.54 -61.98
N PHE A 956 -17.52 -20.57 -60.64
CA PHE A 956 -16.27 -20.53 -59.86
C PHE A 956 -16.13 -21.59 -58.75
N ASN A 957 -16.71 -22.77 -58.95
CA ASN A 957 -16.60 -23.86 -57.99
C ASN A 957 -15.28 -24.62 -58.11
N TRP A 958 -14.76 -25.09 -56.97
CA TRP A 958 -13.77 -26.16 -56.96
C TRP A 958 -14.38 -27.40 -57.64
N LEU A 959 -13.68 -27.96 -58.64
CA LEU A 959 -14.21 -29.09 -59.39
C LEU A 959 -14.46 -30.27 -58.45
N PRO A 960 -15.68 -30.85 -58.41
CA PRO A 960 -15.97 -32.01 -57.58
C PRO A 960 -15.07 -33.23 -57.89
N SER A 961 -14.50 -33.27 -59.10
CA SER A 961 -13.56 -34.29 -59.55
C SER A 961 -12.13 -34.11 -59.02
N CYS A 962 -11.79 -32.96 -58.43
CA CYS A 962 -10.48 -32.70 -57.85
C CYS A 962 -10.46 -33.12 -56.36
N LEU A 963 -10.43 -34.44 -56.15
CA LEU A 963 -10.41 -35.09 -54.83
C LEU A 963 -9.00 -35.14 -54.21
N SER A 964 -7.95 -34.98 -55.02
CA SER A 964 -6.56 -34.99 -54.58
C SER A 964 -5.72 -34.03 -55.42
N ILE A 965 -4.93 -33.19 -54.74
CA ILE A 965 -3.99 -32.26 -55.40
C ILE A 965 -2.83 -33.00 -56.08
N LEU A 966 -2.59 -34.27 -55.69
CA LEU A 966 -1.51 -35.10 -56.22
C LEU A 966 -1.86 -35.79 -57.54
N GLU A 967 -3.14 -36.02 -57.85
CA GLU A 967 -3.50 -36.97 -58.94
C GLU A 967 -4.49 -36.44 -59.99
N THR A 968 -5.48 -35.58 -59.65
CA THR A 968 -6.62 -35.33 -60.57
C THR A 968 -7.04 -33.86 -60.75
N CYS A 969 -6.26 -32.89 -60.30
CA CYS A 969 -6.63 -31.47 -60.43
C CYS A 969 -6.19 -30.85 -61.77
N ILE A 970 -7.12 -30.69 -62.71
CA ILE A 970 -6.91 -29.89 -63.94
C ILE A 970 -7.97 -28.78 -63.99
N ILE A 971 -7.56 -27.56 -63.64
CA ILE A 971 -8.38 -26.35 -63.83
C ILE A 971 -8.08 -25.80 -65.23
N LEU A 972 -9.13 -25.55 -66.03
CA LEU A 972 -9.04 -25.08 -67.42
C LEU A 972 -9.18 -23.55 -67.51
N ALA A 973 -8.40 -22.92 -68.41
CA ALA A 973 -8.38 -21.47 -68.67
C ALA A 973 -9.75 -20.79 -68.82
N VAL A 974 -10.74 -21.50 -69.37
CA VAL A 974 -12.09 -20.98 -69.63
C VAL A 974 -12.81 -20.53 -68.35
N HIS A 975 -12.58 -21.21 -67.22
CA HIS A 975 -13.25 -20.88 -65.96
C HIS A 975 -12.70 -19.61 -65.27
N LEU A 976 -11.48 -19.17 -65.63
CA LEU A 976 -10.85 -18.00 -65.02
C LEU A 976 -11.19 -16.69 -65.75
N LYS A 977 -11.64 -16.75 -67.01
CA LYS A 977 -11.62 -15.61 -67.92
C LYS A 977 -12.93 -14.83 -67.99
N GLU A 978 -14.08 -15.48 -67.91
CA GLU A 978 -15.38 -14.82 -68.19
C GLU A 978 -15.84 -13.85 -67.11
N ASN A 979 -15.32 -13.97 -65.87
CA ASN A 979 -15.75 -13.16 -64.72
C ASN A 979 -14.57 -12.70 -63.83
N CYS A 980 -13.33 -12.69 -64.35
CA CYS A 980 -12.11 -12.35 -63.59
C CYS A 980 -12.16 -10.92 -63.02
N GLU A 981 -12.66 -9.95 -63.79
CA GLU A 981 -12.69 -8.53 -63.38
C GLU A 981 -13.68 -8.25 -62.25
N THR A 982 -14.72 -9.10 -62.11
CA THR A 982 -15.81 -8.92 -61.13
C THR A 982 -15.59 -9.71 -59.83
N ASP A 983 -14.85 -10.83 -59.87
CA ASP A 983 -14.59 -11.71 -58.71
C ASP A 983 -13.11 -12.20 -58.69
N TRP A 984 -12.18 -11.27 -58.89
CA TRP A 984 -10.76 -11.56 -59.10
C TRP A 984 -10.10 -12.32 -57.95
N GLU A 985 -10.53 -12.09 -56.70
CA GLU A 985 -10.00 -12.78 -55.51
C GLU A 985 -10.25 -14.29 -55.57
N ARG A 986 -11.43 -14.70 -56.08
CA ARG A 986 -11.81 -16.11 -56.27
C ARG A 986 -11.04 -16.73 -57.44
N ALA A 987 -10.93 -16.01 -58.55
CA ALA A 987 -10.15 -16.44 -59.71
C ALA A 987 -8.64 -16.57 -59.37
N TYR A 988 -8.09 -15.63 -58.60
CA TYR A 988 -6.70 -15.64 -58.13
C TYR A 988 -6.44 -16.79 -57.17
N SER A 989 -7.37 -17.06 -56.25
CA SER A 989 -7.32 -18.22 -55.34
C SER A 989 -7.28 -19.55 -56.11
N LEU A 990 -8.21 -19.75 -57.05
CA LEU A 990 -8.28 -20.96 -57.88
C LEU A 990 -7.02 -21.12 -58.76
N PHE A 991 -6.49 -20.03 -59.29
CA PHE A 991 -5.26 -20.01 -60.08
C PHE A 991 -4.01 -20.34 -59.26
N ALA A 992 -3.85 -19.73 -58.09
CA ALA A 992 -2.72 -19.96 -57.20
C ALA A 992 -2.67 -21.44 -56.79
N MET A 993 -3.84 -22.04 -56.54
CA MET A 993 -4.01 -23.46 -56.26
C MET A 993 -3.70 -24.37 -57.46
N ALA A 994 -4.15 -24.02 -58.67
CA ALA A 994 -3.87 -24.81 -59.89
C ALA A 994 -2.35 -24.92 -60.14
N ASN A 995 -1.63 -23.82 -60.00
CA ASN A 995 -0.19 -23.78 -60.22
C ASN A 995 0.59 -24.41 -59.06
N PHE A 996 0.12 -24.26 -57.82
CA PHE A 996 0.67 -25.00 -56.68
C PHE A 996 0.50 -26.51 -56.87
N ALA A 997 -0.66 -26.98 -57.32
CA ALA A 997 -0.88 -28.39 -57.65
C ALA A 997 0.08 -28.88 -58.75
N ARG A 998 0.24 -28.12 -59.84
CA ARG A 998 1.19 -28.42 -60.91
C ARG A 998 2.64 -28.43 -60.42
N PHE A 999 3.02 -27.52 -59.51
CA PHE A 999 4.35 -27.48 -58.90
C PHE A 999 4.61 -28.74 -58.05
N ILE A 1000 3.68 -29.08 -57.15
CA ILE A 1000 3.77 -30.27 -56.30
C ILE A 1000 3.84 -31.55 -57.16
N GLN A 1001 2.97 -31.70 -58.16
CA GLN A 1001 2.98 -32.85 -59.08
C GLN A 1001 4.30 -32.99 -59.89
N ARG A 1002 5.00 -31.87 -60.12
CA ARG A 1002 6.24 -31.83 -60.92
C ARG A 1002 7.50 -32.03 -60.08
N PHE A 1003 7.47 -31.72 -58.78
CA PHE A 1003 8.66 -31.70 -57.91
C PHE A 1003 8.55 -32.55 -56.64
N VAL A 1004 7.37 -33.06 -56.30
CA VAL A 1004 7.15 -34.01 -55.20
C VAL A 1004 6.70 -35.34 -55.82
N LYS A 1005 7.65 -36.27 -56.00
CA LYS A 1005 7.36 -37.69 -56.26
C LYS A 1005 7.35 -38.45 -54.95
#